data_AF-A0A9E3Q0P1-F1
#
_entry.id   AF-A0A9E3Q0P1-F1
#
_cell.length_a   1.000
_cell.length_b   1.000
_cell.length_c   1.000
_cell.angle_alpha   90.00
_cell.angle_beta   90.00
_cell.angle_gamma   90.00
#
_symmetry.space_group_name_H-M   'P 1'
#
loop_
_entity.id
_entity.type
_entity.pdbx_description
1 polymer ?
#
loop_
_entity_poly.entity_id
_entity_poly.type
_entity_poly.pdbx_seq_one_letter_code
_entity_poly.pdbx_strand_id
1 'polypeptide(L)'
;MTTFTTTSPSSPIVLVGSENGITVIPTRTPLARLNYFDGKFLRAADLSAEQRYLRSLVELSNRAGGHGIAHGFEVTSRPQGELEIAPGLAIDPEGRVLLLPVGTRVALAELIEKTRLGQTPRPTATGTRPAGFGDCIAAAETPPSQTPGTGDLYLITIAHAEALCGEEDVYGKLCQEACITSTDRPFRLEGIVVRARPLILPVPLPTSGIGLTLTHWRSRVASACFEDERRRVASLISKAGLESDAWCRGAVPESGTEIPIAVVGRVGTAIQFLDLWTVRRERIDTPARRYWQWRMAMRPWDVFLAHILQFQCQLNVALSRTPGGEAPGDPCREARALVREANVHLDVLRTFHSEITARLMRMSRTVRDRALADNTLSPASLTQLADFETRLTQATAAFEALPSDRILIDGGIVELPSAGYLPVVPGSTLTVNQQVRRLLGEGVDLRFCIVRPDYVAHALEEAQHLERISLLTGLDHPTRRQEVDILVPYGQVVPDRVERGRFYDMRLNVRLATLGILASAYAALHGRESRPPGTSDPNPVLERLARIQDHVRELTRDPSSAPVVGFPTGVARTDWEPDGALAFSYAGSTAPFSPGGSTDPSSDTTNLNLRSQVRAFLWMTLDLGRDPFGTGVGGSVAVRAESHLLLVPEPRTEEPPASRSSGTLVHASFVGNLQVEGTATRPGPSEAREIRTVLSGTLTFSAVTAGERPQAGSLFLTERPVVVQSQGPHGPGVRIDLPEPSILAPLISGLEVLREWSSVTQAGVVGTVAVRPLPALAMRTLQVRLDAALRATGSSPSQQDLAVKQVLTELLADTAPERREAFLARQLLRPEVIDPTHPAHVSAIGAIHRIGSALGSARFSDLAARRLFPAPTPPTTDLGIVATLDWVLFHRRREKQCRVESPTPRVQTRTYLLYRAQLPGNLQVAHLAEAMGQGGESLRRFDLKPVRQVEFAAGIHAVETPPSMLEAAWRTAMGTDAGRIEGGVIASRGLAAAEGESLALRRLEAVVEVVGSVTPVAETPAYLSAERVPDGFAEPGHDGIAVIATVVLDAVTRRNALLLYTPWDNGIHFVDPENRPPNAPMEFANDVPQGNALTQFIASLGSIDRAPIRGVTLAIPGGPPDPGAATRLAAVLQAVTSSGRPAPANPRRVVESLRERDRVFLLRAGFAPDDFDDILYLEINEG
;
A
#
# COMPACT_ATOMS: atom_id res chain seq x y z
N MET A 1 49.56 48.96 8.94
CA MET A 1 50.91 49.56 8.87
C MET A 1 50.76 51.03 9.18
N THR A 2 51.11 51.45 10.39
CA THR A 2 51.08 52.85 10.82
C THR A 2 52.48 53.20 11.24
N THR A 3 53.10 54.10 10.49
CA THR A 3 54.43 54.66 10.69
C THR A 3 54.46 55.47 11.98
N PHE A 4 55.17 54.97 12.99
CA PHE A 4 55.45 55.73 14.21
C PHE A 4 56.70 56.58 13.99
N THR A 5 56.48 57.90 13.99
CA THR A 5 57.51 58.92 14.09
C THR A 5 58.30 58.76 15.39
N THR A 6 59.62 58.65 15.24
CA THR A 6 60.62 58.61 16.32
C THR A 6 60.81 60.00 16.93
N THR A 7 60.55 60.12 18.23
CA THR A 7 61.09 61.17 19.10
C THR A 7 61.75 60.53 20.34
N SER A 8 63.01 60.91 20.56
CA SER A 8 64.02 60.50 21.57
C SER A 8 63.59 60.55 23.05
N PRO A 9 64.44 60.17 24.04
CA PRO A 9 65.66 59.35 24.03
C PRO A 9 65.47 58.05 24.85
N SER A 10 65.94 56.92 24.36
CA SER A 10 65.93 55.65 25.12
C SER A 10 66.89 55.75 26.31
N SER A 11 66.37 55.64 27.53
CA SER A 11 67.19 55.38 28.71
C SER A 11 67.99 54.08 28.51
N PRO A 12 69.24 53.98 28.99
CA PRO A 12 70.05 52.79 28.80
C PRO A 12 69.40 51.58 29.50
N ILE A 13 69.11 50.52 28.74
CA ILE A 13 68.66 49.23 29.28
C ILE A 13 69.90 48.53 29.84
N VAL A 14 69.88 48.20 31.14
CA VAL A 14 70.94 47.40 31.79
C VAL A 14 70.56 45.93 31.72
N LEU A 15 71.37 45.12 31.04
CA LEU A 15 71.20 43.67 30.97
C LEU A 15 71.65 43.03 32.28
N VAL A 16 70.79 42.20 32.86
CA VAL A 16 71.09 41.42 34.07
C VAL A 16 71.44 39.99 33.62
N GLY A 17 72.71 39.77 33.29
CA GLY A 17 73.25 38.49 32.81
C GLY A 17 73.59 38.46 31.31
N SER A 18 74.42 37.50 30.91
CA SER A 18 74.80 37.25 29.50
C SER A 18 74.33 35.87 29.06
N GLU A 19 73.66 35.79 27.91
CA GLU A 19 73.37 34.51 27.25
C GLU A 19 74.08 34.41 25.90
N ASN A 20 74.36 33.18 25.46
CA ASN A 20 74.87 32.87 24.13
C ASN A 20 73.77 33.14 23.07
N GLY A 21 73.66 34.38 22.57
CA GLY A 21 72.68 34.73 21.53
C GLY A 21 72.46 36.23 21.33
N ILE A 22 71.45 36.59 20.54
CA ILE A 22 70.99 37.99 20.35
C ILE A 22 69.86 38.26 21.35
N THR A 23 70.11 39.12 22.33
CA THR A 23 69.08 39.57 23.28
C THR A 23 68.18 40.63 22.64
N VAL A 24 66.89 40.33 22.50
CA VAL A 24 65.88 41.28 22.01
C VAL A 24 64.93 41.63 23.15
N ILE A 25 65.12 42.81 23.75
CA ILE A 25 64.22 43.33 24.80
C ILE A 25 63.53 44.58 24.24
N PRO A 26 62.21 44.53 23.99
CA PRO A 26 61.48 45.70 23.55
C PRO A 26 61.40 46.75 24.66
N THR A 27 61.72 48.01 24.33
CA THR A 27 61.65 49.16 25.26
C THR A 27 60.24 49.46 25.76
N ARG A 28 59.21 48.98 25.06
CA ARG A 28 57.79 49.13 25.41
C ARG A 28 57.15 47.74 25.45
N THR A 29 57.15 47.10 26.63
CA THR A 29 56.47 45.84 26.89
C THR A 29 55.49 45.97 28.05
N PRO A 30 54.29 45.38 28.00
CA PRO A 30 53.40 45.30 29.15
C PRO A 30 53.97 44.39 30.26
N LEU A 31 54.94 43.52 29.93
CA LEU A 31 55.66 42.68 30.88
C LEU A 31 56.82 43.43 31.55
N ALA A 32 56.62 44.72 31.86
CA ALA A 32 57.54 45.54 32.61
C ALA A 32 57.06 45.66 34.06
N ARG A 33 57.84 45.15 35.00
CA ARG A 33 57.57 45.21 36.45
C ARG A 33 58.55 46.13 37.17
N LEU A 34 58.23 46.52 38.41
CA LEU A 34 59.19 47.27 39.22
C LEU A 34 60.38 46.40 39.60
N ASN A 35 61.58 46.96 39.43
CA ASN A 35 62.77 46.44 40.10
C ASN A 35 62.87 47.07 41.50
N TYR A 36 62.81 46.23 42.53
CA TYR A 36 62.96 46.63 43.94
C TYR A 36 64.44 46.62 44.33
N PHE A 37 64.87 47.66 45.05
CA PHE A 37 66.20 47.75 45.64
C PHE A 37 66.13 48.64 46.88
N ASP A 38 67.05 48.42 47.81
CA ASP A 38 67.07 49.14 49.08
C ASP A 38 67.28 50.64 48.88
N GLY A 39 66.49 51.45 49.59
CA GLY A 39 66.50 52.91 49.48
C GLY A 39 65.63 53.50 48.37
N LYS A 40 64.93 52.67 47.56
CA LYS A 40 63.98 53.17 46.55
C LYS A 40 62.71 53.76 47.20
N PHE A 41 62.39 55.01 46.89
CA PHE A 41 61.14 55.65 47.29
C PHE A 41 59.97 55.22 46.38
N LEU A 42 58.93 54.59 46.94
CA LEU A 42 57.76 54.11 46.20
C LEU A 42 56.62 55.14 46.22
N ARG A 43 56.11 55.50 45.03
CA ARG A 43 54.94 56.38 44.85
C ARG A 43 53.72 55.58 44.41
N ALA A 44 52.54 56.20 44.47
CA ALA A 44 51.30 55.63 43.93
C ALA A 44 51.45 55.19 42.46
N ALA A 45 52.22 55.93 41.65
CA ALA A 45 52.51 55.57 40.26
C ALA A 45 53.33 54.28 40.13
N ASP A 46 54.23 54.00 41.08
CA ASP A 46 55.02 52.77 41.11
C ASP A 46 54.11 51.59 41.47
N LEU A 47 53.32 51.69 42.54
CA LEU A 47 52.35 50.65 42.90
C LEU A 47 51.31 50.41 41.79
N SER A 48 50.89 51.46 41.09
CA SER A 48 50.03 51.36 39.90
C SER A 48 50.73 50.66 38.73
N ALA A 49 52.06 50.78 38.61
CA ALA A 49 52.84 50.03 37.62
C ALA A 49 52.89 48.54 37.95
N GLU A 50 53.06 48.19 39.21
CA GLU A 50 53.04 46.79 39.66
C GLU A 50 51.65 46.15 39.47
N GLN A 51 50.57 46.86 39.84
CA GLN A 51 49.20 46.42 39.59
C GLN A 51 48.93 46.19 38.10
N ARG A 52 49.38 47.11 37.23
CA ARG A 52 49.25 46.95 35.76
C ARG A 52 50.04 45.76 35.25
N TYR A 53 51.27 45.54 35.73
CA TYR A 53 52.07 44.37 35.35
C TYR A 53 51.35 43.06 35.67
N LEU A 54 50.85 42.90 36.90
CA LEU A 54 50.13 41.70 37.32
C LEU A 54 48.85 41.50 36.50
N ARG A 55 48.07 42.56 36.26
CA ARG A 55 46.88 42.51 35.38
C ARG A 55 47.26 42.08 33.96
N SER A 56 48.28 42.70 33.36
CA SER A 56 48.73 42.34 32.01
C SER A 56 49.24 40.90 31.93
N LEU A 57 49.93 40.40 32.96
CA LEU A 57 50.39 39.02 33.01
C LEU A 57 49.21 38.04 33.05
N VAL A 58 48.19 38.32 33.88
CA VAL A 58 46.96 37.52 33.98
C VAL A 58 46.16 37.57 32.68
N GLU A 59 45.99 38.75 32.07
CA GLU A 59 45.32 38.91 30.78
C GLU A 59 45.99 38.08 29.69
N LEU A 60 47.33 38.13 29.58
CA LEU A 60 48.09 37.34 28.62
C LEU A 60 47.96 35.83 28.87
N SER A 61 47.99 35.41 30.14
CA SER A 61 47.75 34.01 30.53
C SER A 61 46.34 33.54 30.15
N ASN A 62 45.34 34.36 30.41
CA ASN A 62 43.95 34.07 30.08
C ASN A 62 43.71 34.01 28.58
N ARG A 63 44.29 34.94 27.80
CA ARG A 63 44.26 34.91 26.32
C ARG A 63 44.83 33.61 25.77
N ALA A 64 45.92 33.10 26.34
CA ALA A 64 46.51 31.83 25.90
C ALA A 64 45.56 30.64 26.11
N GLY A 65 44.74 30.67 27.17
CA GLY A 65 43.75 29.62 27.45
C GLY A 65 42.38 29.80 26.78
N GLY A 66 42.15 30.90 26.06
CA GLY A 66 40.88 31.18 25.37
C GLY A 66 39.85 31.94 26.19
N HIS A 67 38.83 32.43 25.49
CA HIS A 67 37.73 33.24 26.03
C HIS A 67 36.44 32.43 26.12
N GLY A 68 35.44 32.93 26.86
CA GLY A 68 34.14 32.28 27.03
C GLY A 68 33.70 32.22 28.50
N ILE A 69 32.57 31.57 28.74
CA ILE A 69 32.00 31.40 30.08
C ILE A 69 32.64 30.21 30.76
N ALA A 70 33.11 30.39 31.99
CA ALA A 70 33.62 29.30 32.83
C ALA A 70 32.48 28.60 33.58
N HIS A 71 31.54 29.38 34.16
CA HIS A 71 30.30 28.89 34.74
C HIS A 71 29.31 30.05 34.97
N GLY A 72 28.02 29.75 35.12
CA GLY A 72 27.01 30.74 35.49
C GLY A 72 26.52 31.61 34.33
N PHE A 73 26.08 32.84 34.61
CA PHE A 73 25.51 33.77 33.62
C PHE A 73 24.30 33.22 32.85
N GLU A 74 23.55 32.30 33.44
CA GLU A 74 22.26 31.89 32.88
C GLU A 74 21.31 33.09 32.83
N VAL A 75 20.63 33.26 31.71
CA VAL A 75 19.62 34.31 31.50
C VAL A 75 18.25 33.66 31.48
N THR A 76 17.34 34.14 32.32
CA THR A 76 15.95 33.70 32.31
C THR A 76 15.03 34.90 32.18
N SER A 77 13.94 34.77 31.41
CA SER A 77 12.90 35.79 31.36
C SER A 77 11.99 35.71 32.58
N ARG A 78 11.66 36.86 33.13
CA ARG A 78 10.62 37.03 34.17
C ARG A 78 9.37 37.67 33.56
N PRO A 79 8.21 37.63 34.25
CA PRO A 79 7.04 38.41 33.87
C PRO A 79 7.42 39.90 33.69
N GLN A 80 6.69 40.64 32.84
CA GLN A 80 6.87 42.10 32.61
C GLN A 80 8.12 42.51 31.79
N GLY A 81 8.83 41.59 31.15
CA GLY A 81 9.91 41.92 30.20
C GLY A 81 11.29 42.16 30.84
N GLU A 82 11.48 41.69 32.07
CA GLU A 82 12.77 41.67 32.76
C GLU A 82 13.56 40.40 32.42
N LEU A 83 14.88 40.55 32.35
CA LEU A 83 15.84 39.46 32.28
C LEU A 83 16.55 39.32 33.63
N GLU A 84 16.55 38.12 34.17
CA GLU A 84 17.32 37.74 35.35
C GLU A 84 18.62 37.07 34.88
N ILE A 85 19.75 37.59 35.33
CA ILE A 85 21.10 37.10 35.01
C ILE A 85 21.69 36.51 36.29
N ALA A 86 21.98 35.21 36.26
CA ALA A 86 22.56 34.49 37.39
C ALA A 86 24.04 34.90 37.65
N PRO A 87 24.56 34.72 38.88
CA PRO A 87 25.99 34.83 39.16
C PRO A 87 26.84 34.01 38.19
N GLY A 88 28.05 34.45 37.89
CA GLY A 88 28.91 33.75 36.94
C GLY A 88 30.32 34.30 36.81
N LEU A 89 31.16 33.51 36.15
CA LEU A 89 32.55 33.82 35.82
C LEU A 89 32.79 33.57 34.32
N ALA A 90 33.39 34.54 33.65
CA ALA A 90 33.76 34.46 32.25
C ALA A 90 35.08 35.19 31.98
N ILE A 91 35.71 34.88 30.86
CA ILE A 91 36.92 35.53 30.36
C ILE A 91 36.60 36.13 28.99
N ASP A 92 36.88 37.41 28.78
CA ASP A 92 36.71 38.06 27.48
C ASP A 92 37.89 37.80 26.53
N PRO A 93 37.78 38.12 25.22
CA PRO A 93 38.88 37.90 24.28
C PRO A 93 40.16 38.71 24.56
N GLU A 94 40.10 39.80 25.35
CA GLU A 94 41.30 40.47 25.89
C GLU A 94 41.85 39.83 27.17
N GLY A 95 41.30 38.69 27.63
CA GLY A 95 41.76 37.96 28.80
C GLY A 95 41.34 38.58 30.14
N ARG A 96 40.44 39.55 30.13
CA ARG A 96 39.93 40.17 31.36
C ARG A 96 38.90 39.26 32.03
N VAL A 97 38.90 39.31 33.36
CA VAL A 97 37.99 38.51 34.19
C VAL A 97 36.65 39.23 34.33
N LEU A 98 35.56 38.53 34.04
CA LEU A 98 34.18 38.99 34.19
C LEU A 98 33.53 38.20 35.32
N LEU A 99 33.39 38.81 36.49
CA LEU A 99 32.78 38.18 37.67
C LEU A 99 31.51 38.92 38.07
N LEU A 100 30.41 38.17 38.17
CA LEU A 100 29.16 38.62 38.79
C LEU A 100 28.88 37.74 40.01
N PRO A 101 29.11 38.22 41.25
CA PRO A 101 28.97 37.39 42.45
C PRO A 101 27.51 37.18 42.88
N VAL A 102 26.62 38.12 42.54
CA VAL A 102 25.20 38.09 42.90
C VAL A 102 24.37 38.37 41.65
N GLY A 103 23.30 37.61 41.45
CA GLY A 103 22.44 37.75 40.27
C GLY A 103 21.82 39.14 40.19
N THR A 104 21.58 39.61 38.97
CA THR A 104 21.01 40.94 38.72
C THR A 104 19.82 40.85 37.77
N ARG A 105 18.95 41.86 37.85
CA ARG A 105 17.77 41.98 36.99
C ARG A 105 17.90 43.22 36.14
N VAL A 106 17.61 43.07 34.86
CA VAL A 106 17.66 44.17 33.89
C VAL A 106 16.39 44.17 33.05
N ALA A 107 15.73 45.33 32.96
CA ALA A 107 14.63 45.51 32.03
C ALA A 107 15.18 45.58 30.60
N LEU A 108 14.74 44.69 29.70
CA LEU A 108 15.33 44.66 28.35
C LEU A 108 15.08 45.95 27.57
N ALA A 109 13.92 46.60 27.75
CA ALA A 109 13.64 47.88 27.10
C ALA A 109 14.65 48.96 27.51
N GLU A 110 14.97 49.05 28.80
CA GLU A 110 16.01 49.95 29.30
C GLU A 110 17.39 49.56 28.76
N LEU A 111 17.69 48.26 28.73
CA LEU A 111 18.96 47.76 28.23
C LEU A 111 19.21 48.11 26.75
N ILE A 112 18.19 47.97 25.91
CA ILE A 112 18.24 48.38 24.49
C ILE A 112 18.51 49.89 24.38
N GLU A 113 17.79 50.70 25.15
CA GLU A 113 17.93 52.16 25.11
C GLU A 113 19.32 52.62 25.59
N LYS A 114 19.79 52.10 26.73
CA LYS A 114 21.13 52.38 27.26
C LYS A 114 22.23 51.91 26.30
N THR A 115 22.00 50.80 25.60
CA THR A 115 22.97 50.31 24.59
C THR A 115 23.04 51.24 23.38
N ARG A 116 21.91 51.83 22.94
CA ARG A 116 21.88 52.83 21.85
C ARG A 116 22.57 54.14 22.25
N LEU A 117 22.30 54.64 23.45
CA LEU A 117 22.92 55.86 23.97
C LEU A 117 24.45 55.75 24.13
N GLY A 118 24.98 54.54 24.29
CA GLY A 118 26.43 54.28 24.29
C GLY A 118 27.08 54.16 22.92
N GLN A 119 26.31 54.18 21.81
CA GLN A 119 26.81 54.04 20.43
C GLN A 119 27.04 55.39 19.73
N THR A 120 26.67 56.52 20.33
CA THR A 120 26.99 57.84 19.78
C THR A 120 28.52 58.02 19.76
N PRO A 121 29.14 58.26 18.60
CA PRO A 121 30.58 58.42 18.51
C PRO A 121 31.00 59.62 19.35
N ARG A 122 31.89 59.38 20.32
CA ARG A 122 32.57 60.43 21.07
C ARG A 122 33.37 61.24 20.04
N PRO A 123 33.14 62.56 19.88
CA PRO A 123 33.91 63.35 18.92
C PRO A 123 35.40 63.23 19.26
N THR A 124 36.17 62.81 18.26
CA THR A 124 37.62 62.67 18.35
C THR A 124 38.21 64.05 18.64
N ALA A 125 38.65 64.28 19.88
CA ALA A 125 39.32 65.52 20.26
C ALA A 125 40.75 65.54 19.71
N THR A 126 40.89 65.83 18.42
CA THR A 126 42.14 66.33 17.82
C THR A 126 41.98 67.82 17.58
N GLY A 127 42.54 68.64 18.47
CA GLY A 127 42.59 70.10 18.30
C GLY A 127 42.46 70.87 19.60
N THR A 128 43.48 71.67 19.89
CA THR A 128 43.64 72.66 20.97
C THR A 128 42.33 73.24 21.52
N ARG A 129 42.08 73.10 22.83
CA ARG A 129 40.99 73.81 23.53
C ARG A 129 41.31 75.30 23.69
N PRO A 130 40.40 76.22 23.35
CA PRO A 130 40.12 77.38 24.18
C PRO A 130 39.07 77.00 25.23
N ALA A 131 39.23 77.55 26.45
CA ALA A 131 38.28 77.39 27.53
C ALA A 131 36.99 78.16 27.23
N GLY A 132 35.87 77.45 27.12
CA GLY A 132 34.53 78.03 27.05
C GLY A 132 33.49 76.92 27.16
N PHE A 133 32.64 76.98 28.19
CA PHE A 133 31.44 76.15 28.25
C PHE A 133 30.42 76.71 27.25
N GLY A 134 29.98 75.89 26.30
CA GLY A 134 28.93 76.22 25.35
C GLY A 134 28.15 74.96 24.95
N ASP A 135 26.87 75.14 24.66
CA ASP A 135 25.91 74.06 24.42
C ASP A 135 26.23 73.24 23.16
N CYS A 136 26.14 71.92 23.29
CA CYS A 136 26.28 71.00 22.17
C CYS A 136 25.04 71.03 21.29
N ILE A 137 25.11 71.71 20.15
CA ILE A 137 24.13 71.57 19.06
C ILE A 137 24.59 70.42 18.16
N ALA A 138 23.84 69.32 18.16
CA ALA A 138 24.08 68.18 17.28
C ALA A 138 23.58 68.47 15.85
N ALA A 139 24.45 68.33 14.86
CA ALA A 139 24.05 68.27 13.46
C ALA A 139 23.40 66.91 13.18
N ALA A 140 22.09 66.94 12.93
CA ALA A 140 21.31 65.78 12.55
C ALA A 140 21.39 65.55 11.03
N GLU A 141 22.14 64.53 10.62
CA GLU A 141 21.79 63.78 9.41
C GLU A 141 21.22 62.43 9.86
N THR A 142 19.90 62.32 9.75
CA THR A 142 19.10 61.15 10.08
C THR A 142 19.40 60.04 9.05
N PRO A 143 19.99 58.89 9.43
CA PRO A 143 19.91 57.69 8.59
C PRO A 143 18.42 57.28 8.51
N PRO A 144 17.97 56.69 7.40
CA PRO A 144 16.55 56.37 7.23
C PRO A 144 16.05 55.50 8.39
N SER A 145 15.08 56.04 9.11
CA SER A 145 14.32 55.39 10.17
C SER A 145 13.62 54.16 9.60
N GLN A 146 14.29 53.01 9.61
CA GLN A 146 13.61 51.73 9.45
C GLN A 146 12.76 51.54 10.69
N THR A 147 11.45 51.63 10.51
CA THR A 147 10.47 51.27 11.52
C THR A 147 10.72 49.80 11.89
N PRO A 148 11.00 49.45 13.16
CA PRO A 148 11.26 48.07 13.54
C PRO A 148 10.06 47.20 13.19
N GLY A 149 10.30 46.18 12.38
CA GLY A 149 9.29 45.23 11.93
C GLY A 149 8.91 44.27 13.05
N THR A 150 7.88 43.46 12.82
CA THR A 150 7.54 42.33 13.66
C THR A 150 8.71 41.33 13.65
N GLY A 151 9.52 41.24 14.73
CA GLY A 151 10.56 40.20 14.88
C GLY A 151 12.01 40.66 15.08
N ASP A 152 12.29 41.82 15.67
CA ASP A 152 13.68 42.24 16.00
C ASP A 152 14.36 41.23 16.94
N LEU A 153 15.63 40.89 16.65
CA LEU A 153 16.46 40.02 17.47
C LEU A 153 17.58 40.82 18.15
N TYR A 154 17.87 40.48 19.40
CA TYR A 154 18.94 41.08 20.20
C TYR A 154 19.82 40.00 20.84
N LEU A 155 21.11 40.26 20.82
CA LEU A 155 22.15 39.52 21.50
C LEU A 155 22.43 40.19 22.85
N ILE A 156 22.29 39.45 23.94
CA ILE A 156 22.68 39.92 25.27
C ILE A 156 24.15 39.59 25.46
N THR A 157 24.96 40.62 25.69
CA THR A 157 26.42 40.49 25.89
C THR A 157 26.84 41.06 27.24
N ILE A 158 27.94 40.53 27.78
CA ILE A 158 28.63 41.04 28.97
C ILE A 158 30.05 41.49 28.61
N ALA A 159 30.53 42.54 29.25
CA ALA A 159 31.90 43.04 29.09
C ALA A 159 32.46 43.55 30.42
N HIS A 160 33.78 43.75 30.49
CA HIS A 160 34.44 44.26 31.70
C HIS A 160 34.01 45.71 32.01
N ALA A 161 33.80 45.99 33.29
CA ALA A 161 33.57 47.33 33.82
C ALA A 161 34.48 47.59 35.03
N GLU A 162 34.91 48.84 35.18
CA GLU A 162 35.70 49.32 36.32
C GLU A 162 35.05 50.58 36.89
N ALA A 163 34.98 50.68 38.22
CA ALA A 163 34.46 51.85 38.92
C ALA A 163 35.35 52.19 40.13
N LEU A 164 35.31 53.45 40.56
CA LEU A 164 35.99 53.91 41.78
C LEU A 164 34.96 54.07 42.91
N CYS A 165 35.30 53.66 44.14
CA CYS A 165 34.43 53.82 45.31
C CYS A 165 35.19 54.14 46.60
N GLY A 166 34.44 54.47 47.67
CA GLY A 166 34.96 55.01 48.93
C GLY A 166 35.22 56.52 48.87
N GLU A 167 35.53 57.18 49.97
CA GLU A 167 35.96 58.59 49.96
C GLU A 167 37.02 58.77 51.04
N GLU A 168 38.18 59.30 50.66
CA GLU A 168 39.32 59.46 51.57
C GLU A 168 40.04 60.79 51.33
N ASP A 169 40.52 61.42 52.40
CA ASP A 169 41.27 62.67 52.34
C ASP A 169 42.67 62.46 51.76
N VAL A 170 43.08 63.31 50.81
CA VAL A 170 44.44 63.28 50.27
C VAL A 170 45.37 64.15 51.13
N TYR A 171 46.21 63.52 51.95
CA TYR A 171 47.23 64.21 52.73
C TYR A 171 48.52 64.46 51.92
N GLY A 172 49.10 65.67 52.04
CA GLY A 172 50.46 65.95 51.56
C GLY A 172 50.61 66.51 50.13
N LYS A 173 49.60 67.19 49.57
CA LYS A 173 49.82 68.02 48.36
C LYS A 173 50.85 69.11 48.66
N LEU A 174 52.02 69.02 48.02
CA LEU A 174 53.11 70.00 48.17
C LEU A 174 52.68 71.38 47.65
N CYS A 175 52.51 72.32 48.59
CA CYS A 175 52.62 73.78 48.42
C CYS A 175 51.76 74.49 47.36
N GLN A 176 50.50 74.11 47.15
CA GLN A 176 49.51 75.03 46.59
C GLN A 176 48.11 74.74 47.14
N GLU A 177 47.62 75.70 47.95
CA GLU A 177 46.25 75.86 48.48
C GLU A 177 45.82 74.96 49.65
N ALA A 178 46.22 75.36 50.87
CA ALA A 178 45.93 74.70 52.15
C ALA A 178 44.48 74.88 52.69
N CYS A 179 43.48 75.16 51.84
CA CYS A 179 42.09 75.38 52.28
C CYS A 179 41.03 74.54 51.54
N ILE A 180 41.44 73.54 50.74
CA ILE A 180 40.51 72.58 50.14
C ILE A 180 41.02 71.17 50.47
N THR A 181 40.33 70.45 51.34
CA THR A 181 40.53 69.00 51.50
C THR A 181 40.12 68.36 50.17
N SER A 182 41.09 67.98 49.34
CA SER A 182 40.77 67.18 48.16
C SER A 182 40.56 65.75 48.61
N THR A 183 39.35 65.23 48.39
CA THR A 183 39.04 63.81 48.57
C THR A 183 39.32 63.04 47.28
N ASP A 184 39.69 61.77 47.41
CA ASP A 184 39.81 60.81 46.29
C ASP A 184 39.13 59.48 46.65
N ARG A 185 39.03 58.57 45.67
CA ARG A 185 38.36 57.27 45.79
C ARG A 185 39.41 56.16 46.01
N PRO A 186 39.51 55.55 47.21
CA PRO A 186 40.58 54.61 47.54
C PRO A 186 40.44 53.22 46.89
N PHE A 187 39.24 52.82 46.47
CA PHE A 187 39.00 51.48 45.95
C PHE A 187 38.67 51.50 44.45
N ARG A 188 39.25 50.54 43.72
CA ARG A 188 38.86 50.17 42.36
C ARG A 188 38.06 48.88 42.41
N LEU A 189 36.82 48.94 41.92
CA LEU A 189 35.95 47.79 41.80
C LEU A 189 35.88 47.35 40.34
N GLU A 190 35.96 46.04 40.12
CA GLU A 190 35.69 45.44 38.83
C GLU A 190 34.29 44.79 38.83
N GLY A 191 33.65 44.79 37.68
CA GLY A 191 32.34 44.19 37.49
C GLY A 191 32.05 43.97 36.02
N ILE A 192 30.78 43.84 35.70
CA ILE A 192 30.31 43.64 34.33
C ILE A 192 29.40 44.78 33.87
N VAL A 193 29.42 45.04 32.58
CA VAL A 193 28.38 45.80 31.88
C VAL A 193 27.61 44.85 30.97
N VAL A 194 26.28 44.88 31.08
CA VAL A 194 25.36 44.12 30.22
C VAL A 194 24.93 45.01 29.07
N ARG A 195 24.81 44.46 27.85
CA ARG A 195 24.32 45.19 26.67
C ARG A 195 23.36 44.33 25.86
N ALA A 196 22.47 44.99 25.10
CA ALA A 196 21.59 44.37 24.13
C ALA A 196 21.97 44.83 22.72
N ARG A 197 22.79 44.05 22.02
CA ARG A 197 23.27 44.32 20.66
C ARG A 197 22.23 43.84 19.63
N PRO A 198 21.86 44.62 18.59
CA PRO A 198 21.03 44.09 17.51
C PRO A 198 21.68 42.87 16.85
N LEU A 199 20.92 41.79 16.70
CA LEU A 199 21.37 40.57 16.02
C LEU A 199 20.85 40.56 14.58
N ILE A 200 21.76 40.75 13.63
CA ILE A 200 21.48 40.68 12.19
C ILE A 200 21.94 39.32 11.69
N LEU A 201 21.05 38.58 11.04
CA LEU A 201 21.33 37.27 10.47
C LEU A 201 21.40 37.37 8.94
N PRO A 202 22.60 37.26 8.32
CA PRO A 202 22.75 37.21 6.87
C PRO A 202 22.13 35.94 6.27
N VAL A 203 22.14 34.85 7.04
CA VAL A 203 21.52 33.57 6.66
C VAL A 203 20.01 33.68 6.91
N PRO A 204 19.16 33.42 5.90
CA PRO A 204 17.71 33.49 6.08
C PRO A 204 17.23 32.39 7.03
N LEU A 205 16.17 32.68 7.79
CA LEU A 205 15.54 31.69 8.66
C LEU A 205 14.94 30.55 7.82
N PRO A 206 15.12 29.28 8.20
CA PRO A 206 14.54 28.14 7.49
C PRO A 206 13.02 28.30 7.25
N THR A 207 12.53 27.89 6.08
CA THR A 207 11.11 27.89 5.70
C THR A 207 10.71 26.52 5.18
N SER A 208 9.40 26.23 5.17
CA SER A 208 8.84 24.98 4.65
C SER A 208 7.43 25.25 4.11
N GLY A 209 6.91 24.34 3.28
CA GLY A 209 5.50 24.32 2.85
C GLY A 209 4.54 24.01 4.01
N ILE A 210 5.05 23.51 5.14
CA ILE A 210 4.28 23.32 6.37
C ILE A 210 4.21 24.67 7.10
N GLY A 211 3.01 25.06 7.56
CA GLY A 211 2.77 26.36 8.20
C GLY A 211 3.57 26.58 9.48
N LEU A 212 4.75 27.21 9.39
CA LEU A 212 5.61 27.51 10.54
C LEU A 212 5.11 28.75 11.30
N THR A 213 4.82 28.58 12.59
CA THR A 213 4.37 29.63 13.52
C THR A 213 5.49 30.15 14.44
N LEU A 214 5.17 31.10 15.33
CA LEU A 214 6.09 31.60 16.37
C LEU A 214 6.63 30.49 17.29
N THR A 215 5.94 29.36 17.44
CA THR A 215 6.44 28.20 18.21
C THR A 215 7.78 27.68 17.65
N HIS A 216 7.98 27.78 16.34
CA HIS A 216 9.19 27.31 15.65
C HIS A 216 10.32 28.36 15.64
N TRP A 217 10.06 29.58 16.11
CA TRP A 217 10.97 30.72 15.94
C TRP A 217 12.34 30.50 16.60
N ARG A 218 12.36 29.92 17.81
CA ARG A 218 13.59 29.57 18.54
C ARG A 218 14.52 28.67 17.72
N SER A 219 14.00 27.57 17.18
CA SER A 219 14.79 26.60 16.40
C SER A 219 15.29 27.19 15.07
N ARG A 220 14.45 28.00 14.39
CA ARG A 220 14.81 28.69 13.16
C ARG A 220 15.92 29.71 13.36
N VAL A 221 15.85 30.50 14.44
CA VAL A 221 16.89 31.48 14.80
C VAL A 221 18.19 30.77 15.16
N ALA A 222 18.12 29.68 15.94
CA ALA A 222 19.29 28.89 16.30
C ALA A 222 20.01 28.33 15.06
N SER A 223 19.26 27.72 14.13
CA SER A 223 19.77 27.22 12.85
C SER A 223 20.54 28.30 12.08
N ALA A 224 19.93 29.46 11.85
CA ALA A 224 20.56 30.55 11.11
C ALA A 224 21.79 31.13 11.83
N CYS A 225 21.77 31.23 13.16
CA CYS A 225 22.92 31.70 13.94
C CYS A 225 24.14 30.77 13.81
N PHE A 226 23.92 29.46 13.92
CA PHE A 226 25.02 28.48 13.83
C PHE A 226 25.62 28.42 12.42
N GLU A 227 24.78 28.54 11.39
CA GLU A 227 25.25 28.61 10.00
C GLU A 227 26.01 29.92 9.73
N ASP A 228 25.59 31.05 10.29
CA ASP A 228 26.33 32.31 10.20
C ASP A 228 27.69 32.23 10.91
N GLU A 229 27.75 31.67 12.13
CA GLU A 229 29.00 31.48 12.87
C GLU A 229 30.00 30.63 12.08
N ARG A 230 29.54 29.55 11.44
CA ARG A 230 30.37 28.72 10.57
C ARG A 230 30.94 29.49 9.38
N ARG A 231 30.15 30.37 8.75
CA ARG A 231 30.57 31.15 7.57
C ARG A 231 31.59 32.24 7.91
N ARG A 232 31.60 32.76 9.13
CA ARG A 232 32.50 33.87 9.54
C ARG A 232 33.99 33.52 9.49
N VAL A 233 34.39 32.32 9.89
CA VAL A 233 35.83 31.91 9.91
C VAL A 233 36.25 31.25 8.58
N ALA A 234 35.29 30.68 7.84
CA ALA A 234 35.40 29.98 6.56
C ALA A 234 36.49 28.86 6.49
N SER A 235 36.10 27.69 6.00
CA SER A 235 37.03 26.57 5.79
C SER A 235 38.05 26.88 4.69
N LEU A 236 39.31 26.47 4.88
CA LEU A 236 40.34 26.45 3.84
C LEU A 236 40.28 25.19 2.98
N ILE A 237 39.40 24.24 3.27
CA ILE A 237 39.22 23.00 2.49
C ILE A 237 38.44 23.32 1.20
N SER A 238 39.14 24.00 0.31
CA SER A 238 38.77 24.34 -1.06
C SER A 238 40.08 24.54 -1.83
N LYS A 239 40.07 24.45 -3.17
CA LYS A 239 41.28 24.69 -3.97
C LYS A 239 41.96 26.01 -3.60
N ALA A 240 41.20 27.11 -3.61
CA ALA A 240 41.71 28.45 -3.29
C ALA A 240 42.22 28.54 -1.84
N GLY A 241 41.56 27.86 -0.89
CA GLY A 241 42.00 27.83 0.51
C GLY A 241 43.27 26.99 0.72
N LEU A 242 43.46 25.91 -0.04
CA LEU A 242 44.68 25.09 0.01
C LEU A 242 45.89 25.78 -0.62
N GLU A 243 45.66 26.65 -1.61
CA GLU A 243 46.69 27.47 -2.27
C GLU A 243 47.03 28.77 -1.47
N SER A 244 46.33 29.02 -0.37
CA SER A 244 46.51 30.21 0.48
C SER A 244 47.81 30.18 1.29
N ASP A 245 48.43 31.34 1.51
CA ASP A 245 49.56 31.53 2.41
C ASP A 245 49.21 31.35 3.91
N ALA A 246 47.93 31.18 4.24
CA ALA A 246 47.46 30.94 5.61
C ALA A 246 48.09 29.67 6.23
N TRP A 247 48.39 28.65 5.43
CA TRP A 247 49.08 27.43 5.89
C TRP A 247 50.53 27.67 6.31
N CYS A 248 51.15 28.76 5.86
CA CYS A 248 52.51 29.15 6.21
C CYS A 248 52.57 30.10 7.42
N ARG A 249 51.43 30.39 8.07
CA ARG A 249 51.31 31.30 9.21
C ARG A 249 50.67 30.58 10.41
N GLY A 250 50.92 31.08 11.63
CA GLY A 250 50.28 30.59 12.85
C GLY A 250 48.83 31.08 13.00
N ALA A 251 48.13 30.58 14.04
CA ALA A 251 46.78 31.01 14.36
C ALA A 251 46.71 32.52 14.66
N VAL A 252 45.66 33.18 14.17
CA VAL A 252 45.42 34.60 14.39
C VAL A 252 44.70 34.78 15.73
N PRO A 253 45.10 35.73 16.61
CA PRO A 253 44.38 36.00 17.84
C PRO A 253 42.96 36.51 17.54
N GLU A 254 41.98 36.00 18.28
CA GLU A 254 40.61 36.51 18.23
C GLU A 254 40.54 37.90 18.87
N SER A 255 39.75 38.79 18.27
CA SER A 255 39.54 40.17 18.74
C SER A 255 38.11 40.37 19.24
N GLY A 256 37.91 41.14 20.30
CA GLY A 256 36.59 41.52 20.78
C GLY A 256 36.56 41.70 22.29
N THR A 257 35.63 42.51 22.79
CA THR A 257 35.58 42.91 24.22
C THR A 257 34.36 42.41 24.97
N GLU A 258 33.51 41.62 24.31
CA GLU A 258 32.23 41.20 24.86
C GLU A 258 32.01 39.70 24.69
N ILE A 259 31.30 39.10 25.64
CA ILE A 259 30.90 37.70 25.62
C ILE A 259 29.37 37.62 25.46
N PRO A 260 28.86 36.96 24.42
CA PRO A 260 27.43 36.71 24.27
C PRO A 260 26.93 35.65 25.26
N ILE A 261 25.79 35.92 25.89
CA ILE A 261 25.19 35.05 26.92
C ILE A 261 23.77 34.58 26.58
N ALA A 262 23.03 35.31 25.72
CA ALA A 262 21.67 34.93 25.32
C ALA A 262 21.18 35.62 24.04
N VAL A 263 20.15 35.05 23.41
CA VAL A 263 19.37 35.65 22.33
C VAL A 263 17.95 35.93 22.81
N VAL A 264 17.47 37.14 22.54
CA VAL A 264 16.12 37.60 22.90
C VAL A 264 15.45 38.21 21.68
N GLY A 265 14.17 37.88 21.47
CA GLY A 265 13.35 38.40 20.39
C GLY A 265 12.32 39.41 20.89
N ARG A 266 11.92 40.33 20.02
CA ARG A 266 10.82 41.28 20.27
C ARG A 266 9.71 41.10 19.23
N VAL A 267 8.50 40.82 19.70
CA VAL A 267 7.29 40.68 18.88
C VAL A 267 6.30 41.75 19.31
N GLY A 268 6.25 42.86 18.56
CA GLY A 268 5.49 44.05 18.97
C GLY A 268 6.08 44.69 20.24
N THR A 269 5.28 44.78 21.30
CA THR A 269 5.72 45.24 22.63
C THR A 269 6.19 44.11 23.53
N ALA A 270 5.93 42.85 23.17
CA ALA A 270 6.30 41.69 23.97
C ALA A 270 7.77 41.30 23.73
N ILE A 271 8.45 41.00 24.82
CA ILE A 271 9.83 40.52 24.84
C ILE A 271 9.80 39.02 25.09
N GLN A 272 10.47 38.26 24.24
CA GLN A 272 10.52 36.81 24.31
C GLN A 272 11.97 36.34 24.39
N PHE A 273 12.33 35.73 25.51
CA PHE A 273 13.58 34.99 25.61
C PHE A 273 13.56 33.81 24.62
N LEU A 274 14.60 33.69 23.79
CA LEU A 274 14.70 32.62 22.81
C LEU A 274 15.60 31.49 23.29
N ASP A 275 16.89 31.75 23.51
CA ASP A 275 17.86 30.69 23.83
C ASP A 275 19.14 31.24 24.46
N LEU A 276 19.81 30.43 25.29
CA LEU A 276 21.17 30.70 25.81
C LEU A 276 22.23 30.21 24.81
N TRP A 277 22.14 28.94 24.45
CA TRP A 277 23.15 28.13 23.79
C TRP A 277 23.36 28.48 22.32
N THR A 278 22.38 29.12 21.68
CA THR A 278 22.54 29.63 20.31
C THR A 278 23.83 30.46 20.15
N VAL A 279 24.22 31.23 21.17
CA VAL A 279 25.39 32.14 21.13
C VAL A 279 26.37 31.97 22.28
N ARG A 280 25.94 31.41 23.41
CA ARG A 280 26.80 31.11 24.57
C ARG A 280 27.86 30.07 24.22
N ARG A 281 29.13 30.38 24.49
CA ARG A 281 30.25 29.45 24.35
C ARG A 281 30.94 29.26 25.69
N GLU A 282 31.11 27.99 26.07
CA GLU A 282 31.91 27.64 27.24
C GLU A 282 33.39 27.71 26.91
N ARG A 283 34.19 28.07 27.91
CA ARG A 283 35.64 28.17 27.76
C ARG A 283 36.28 26.77 27.78
N ILE A 284 36.45 26.17 26.60
CA ILE A 284 36.95 24.79 26.45
C ILE A 284 38.22 24.73 25.59
N ASP A 285 38.17 25.20 24.35
CA ASP A 285 39.27 25.09 23.39
C ASP A 285 40.22 26.30 23.46
N THR A 286 41.53 26.04 23.36
CA THR A 286 42.53 27.11 23.20
C THR A 286 42.35 27.83 21.85
N PRO A 287 42.73 29.12 21.72
CA PRO A 287 42.51 29.89 20.49
C PRO A 287 43.13 29.25 19.24
N ALA A 288 44.34 28.68 19.38
CA ALA A 288 45.02 28.05 18.25
C ALA A 288 44.28 26.78 17.77
N ARG A 289 43.81 25.94 18.71
CA ARG A 289 43.04 24.73 18.38
C ARG A 289 41.72 25.10 17.69
N ARG A 290 40.97 26.05 18.27
CA ARG A 290 39.69 26.54 17.74
C ARG A 290 39.85 27.11 16.33
N TYR A 291 40.87 27.95 16.11
CA TYR A 291 41.19 28.54 14.81
C TYR A 291 41.39 27.47 13.74
N TRP A 292 42.26 26.50 14.02
CA TRP A 292 42.63 25.46 13.07
C TRP A 292 41.52 24.43 12.82
N GLN A 293 40.69 24.13 13.82
CA GLN A 293 39.51 23.30 13.64
C GLN A 293 38.60 23.89 12.54
N TRP A 294 38.20 25.16 12.67
CA TRP A 294 37.36 25.82 11.65
C TRP A 294 37.99 25.80 10.26
N ARG A 295 39.30 26.11 10.18
CA ARG A 295 40.04 26.18 8.91
C ARG A 295 40.16 24.82 8.22
N MET A 296 40.16 23.73 8.97
CA MET A 296 40.25 22.35 8.45
C MET A 296 38.89 21.66 8.29
N ALA A 297 37.79 22.43 8.17
CA ALA A 297 36.43 21.89 8.10
C ALA A 297 36.03 21.02 9.31
N MET A 298 36.65 21.24 10.48
CA MET A 298 36.28 20.63 11.74
C MET A 298 35.47 21.64 12.56
N ARG A 299 34.42 21.18 13.23
CA ARG A 299 33.67 22.01 14.18
C ARG A 299 34.41 22.05 15.53
N PRO A 300 34.68 23.22 16.14
CA PRO A 300 35.20 23.29 17.52
C PRO A 300 34.27 22.62 18.54
N TRP A 301 34.84 22.15 19.65
CA TRP A 301 34.08 21.33 20.60
C TRP A 301 33.01 22.14 21.33
N ASP A 302 33.33 23.37 21.75
CA ASP A 302 32.40 24.27 22.43
C ASP A 302 31.20 24.66 21.55
N VAL A 303 31.40 24.78 20.23
CA VAL A 303 30.32 25.02 19.26
C VAL A 303 29.45 23.78 19.09
N PHE A 304 30.06 22.59 18.98
CA PHE A 304 29.31 21.33 18.90
C PHE A 304 28.50 21.06 20.17
N LEU A 305 29.09 21.28 21.34
CA LEU A 305 28.41 21.14 22.61
C LEU A 305 27.24 22.13 22.72
N ALA A 306 27.43 23.38 22.28
CA ALA A 306 26.34 24.36 22.23
C ALA A 306 25.18 23.90 21.33
N HIS A 307 25.44 23.24 20.18
CA HIS A 307 24.37 22.66 19.36
C HIS A 307 23.54 21.62 20.13
N ILE A 308 24.21 20.72 20.87
CA ILE A 308 23.54 19.68 21.66
C ILE A 308 22.73 20.29 22.79
N LEU A 309 23.33 21.20 23.56
CA LEU A 309 22.69 21.83 24.71
C LEU A 309 21.51 22.73 24.31
N GLN A 310 21.61 23.43 23.18
CA GLN A 310 20.50 24.16 22.56
C GLN A 310 19.32 23.23 22.31
N PHE A 311 19.58 22.09 21.66
CA PHE A 311 18.56 21.10 21.36
C PHE A 311 17.98 20.44 22.61
N GLN A 312 18.81 19.95 23.55
CA GLN A 312 18.34 19.29 24.77
C GLN A 312 17.49 20.23 25.64
N CYS A 313 17.88 21.50 25.74
CA CYS A 313 17.11 22.51 26.44
C CYS A 313 15.75 22.75 25.76
N GLN A 314 15.71 22.80 24.43
CA GLN A 314 14.45 22.96 23.69
C GLN A 314 13.57 21.69 23.75
N LEU A 315 14.17 20.51 23.67
CA LEU A 315 13.49 19.21 23.76
C LEU A 315 12.76 19.06 25.09
N ASN A 316 13.41 19.43 26.20
CA ASN A 316 12.78 19.42 27.52
C ASN A 316 11.49 20.25 27.57
N VAL A 317 11.52 21.45 26.96
CA VAL A 317 10.34 22.32 26.87
C VAL A 317 9.28 21.75 25.94
N ALA A 318 9.67 21.16 24.81
CA ALA A 318 8.76 20.57 23.84
C ALA A 318 7.98 19.38 24.44
N LEU A 319 8.66 18.47 25.13
CA LEU A 319 8.05 17.30 25.78
C LEU A 319 7.19 17.65 27.00
N SER A 320 7.49 18.76 27.68
CA SER A 320 6.70 19.24 28.83
C SER A 320 5.38 19.92 28.41
N ARG A 321 5.25 20.35 27.15
CA ARG A 321 4.08 21.08 26.63
C ARG A 321 3.02 20.20 25.97
N THR A 322 3.28 18.90 25.81
CA THR A 322 2.29 17.95 25.31
C THR A 322 1.16 17.78 26.35
N PRO A 323 -0.13 17.87 25.97
CA PRO A 323 -1.23 17.59 26.89
C PRO A 323 -1.04 16.18 27.47
N GLY A 324 -0.82 16.08 28.78
CA GLY A 324 -0.44 14.82 29.45
C GLY A 324 0.89 14.87 30.22
N GLY A 325 1.60 15.99 30.24
CA GLY A 325 2.84 16.16 31.01
C GLY A 325 2.66 16.27 32.53
N GLU A 326 2.26 15.20 33.22
CA GLU A 326 2.53 14.96 34.65
C GLU A 326 2.73 13.45 34.91
N ALA A 327 3.98 13.02 35.08
CA ALA A 327 4.45 11.68 35.48
C ALA A 327 3.96 10.49 34.59
N PRO A 328 4.52 9.26 34.66
CA PRO A 328 4.27 8.20 33.67
C PRO A 328 2.85 7.63 33.82
N GLY A 329 1.88 8.33 33.24
CA GLY A 329 0.47 7.99 33.21
C GLY A 329 0.03 7.73 31.77
N ASP A 330 -0.26 6.46 31.50
CA ASP A 330 -1.00 5.90 30.36
C ASP A 330 -1.41 6.90 29.23
N PRO A 331 -0.69 6.91 28.09
CA PRO A 331 -0.98 7.76 26.94
C PRO A 331 -2.32 7.44 26.24
N CYS A 332 -3.09 6.44 26.69
CA CYS A 332 -4.41 6.10 26.17
C CYS A 332 -5.58 6.68 26.99
N ARG A 333 -5.32 7.53 27.99
CA ARG A 333 -6.36 8.04 28.92
C ARG A 333 -7.46 8.85 28.22
N GLU A 334 -7.10 9.74 27.29
CA GLU A 334 -8.07 10.56 26.54
C GLU A 334 -8.86 9.72 25.53
N ALA A 335 -8.21 8.79 24.83
CA ALA A 335 -8.88 7.83 23.95
C ALA A 335 -9.89 6.95 24.71
N ARG A 336 -9.58 6.52 25.94
CA ARG A 336 -10.52 5.79 26.81
C ARG A 336 -11.61 6.66 27.42
N ALA A 337 -11.42 7.97 27.51
CA ALA A 337 -12.48 8.90 27.92
C ALA A 337 -13.48 9.09 26.77
N LEU A 338 -13.00 9.27 25.54
CA LEU A 338 -13.83 9.35 24.33
C LEU A 338 -14.60 8.06 24.04
N VAL A 339 -13.96 6.89 24.20
CA VAL A 339 -14.63 5.58 24.06
C VAL A 339 -15.69 5.39 25.16
N ARG A 340 -15.49 5.94 26.37
CA ARG A 340 -16.53 5.94 27.41
C ARG A 340 -17.70 6.84 27.04
N GLU A 341 -17.44 8.01 26.47
CA GLU A 341 -18.47 8.95 26.03
C GLU A 341 -19.27 8.41 24.82
N ALA A 342 -18.60 7.74 23.88
CA ALA A 342 -19.24 7.02 22.77
C ALA A 342 -20.10 5.84 23.25
N ASN A 343 -19.67 5.12 24.29
CA ASN A 343 -20.47 4.06 24.89
C ASN A 343 -21.71 4.58 25.62
N VAL A 344 -21.62 5.76 26.26
CA VAL A 344 -22.79 6.42 26.89
C VAL A 344 -23.84 6.79 25.83
N HIS A 345 -23.44 7.28 24.66
CA HIS A 345 -24.38 7.61 23.57
C HIS A 345 -24.92 6.39 22.81
N LEU A 346 -24.13 5.32 22.69
CA LEU A 346 -24.61 4.03 22.16
C LEU A 346 -25.61 3.35 23.10
N ASP A 347 -25.48 3.52 24.42
CA ASP A 347 -26.48 3.06 25.39
C ASP A 347 -27.78 3.87 25.32
N VAL A 348 -27.72 5.17 25.05
CA VAL A 348 -28.92 6.00 24.79
C VAL A 348 -29.65 5.55 23.52
N LEU A 349 -28.92 5.24 22.44
CA LEU A 349 -29.48 4.69 21.19
C LEU A 349 -30.05 3.28 21.37
N ARG A 350 -29.38 2.40 22.14
CA ARG A 350 -29.90 1.08 22.51
C ARG A 350 -31.17 1.18 23.34
N THR A 351 -31.21 2.09 24.30
CA THR A 351 -32.39 2.32 25.15
C THR A 351 -33.56 2.81 24.30
N PHE A 352 -33.31 3.78 23.41
CA PHE A 352 -34.31 4.28 22.45
C PHE A 352 -34.84 3.18 21.50
N HIS A 353 -33.96 2.36 20.91
CA HIS A 353 -34.36 1.23 20.06
C HIS A 353 -35.13 0.15 20.83
N SER A 354 -34.71 -0.13 22.07
CA SER A 354 -35.37 -1.12 22.93
C SER A 354 -36.77 -0.68 23.35
N GLU A 355 -36.96 0.62 23.63
CA GLU A 355 -38.26 1.20 23.99
C GLU A 355 -39.21 1.25 22.78
N ILE A 356 -38.71 1.61 21.59
CA ILE A 356 -39.52 1.58 20.36
C ILE A 356 -39.89 0.14 19.97
N THR A 357 -38.96 -0.80 20.09
CA THR A 357 -39.22 -2.22 19.79
C THR A 357 -40.21 -2.81 20.81
N ALA A 358 -40.07 -2.49 22.09
CA ALA A 358 -41.00 -2.92 23.14
C ALA A 358 -42.39 -2.25 23.02
N ARG A 359 -42.47 -1.03 22.45
CA ARG A 359 -43.73 -0.33 22.18
C ARG A 359 -44.42 -0.89 20.93
N LEU A 360 -43.67 -1.23 19.88
CA LEU A 360 -44.16 -1.87 18.65
C LEU A 360 -44.62 -3.33 18.89
N MET A 361 -43.95 -4.06 19.77
CA MET A 361 -44.32 -5.43 20.17
C MET A 361 -45.62 -5.48 21.00
N ARG A 362 -45.98 -4.40 21.71
CA ARG A 362 -47.18 -4.32 22.57
C ARG A 362 -48.43 -3.78 21.86
N MET A 363 -48.34 -3.33 20.62
CA MET A 363 -49.46 -2.76 19.85
C MET A 363 -50.10 -3.80 18.91
N SER A 364 -51.44 -3.77 18.80
CA SER A 364 -52.17 -4.67 17.88
C SER A 364 -51.90 -4.32 16.40
N ARG A 365 -52.00 -5.33 15.54
CA ARG A 365 -51.61 -5.30 14.11
C ARG A 365 -52.28 -4.15 13.33
N THR A 366 -53.52 -3.83 13.63
CA THR A 366 -54.29 -2.74 12.98
C THR A 366 -53.84 -1.32 13.38
N VAL A 367 -53.21 -1.14 14.55
CA VAL A 367 -52.64 0.16 14.95
C VAL A 367 -51.24 0.35 14.36
N ARG A 368 -50.49 -0.75 14.17
CA ARG A 368 -49.17 -0.77 13.55
C ARG A 368 -49.18 -0.27 12.11
N ASP A 369 -50.18 -0.67 11.33
CA ASP A 369 -50.29 -0.31 9.90
C ASP A 369 -50.74 1.15 9.69
N ARG A 370 -51.48 1.75 10.64
CA ARG A 370 -51.81 3.18 10.62
C ARG A 370 -50.65 4.08 11.05
N ALA A 371 -49.84 3.65 12.01
CA ALA A 371 -48.67 4.43 12.48
C ALA A 371 -47.56 4.54 11.42
N LEU A 372 -47.42 3.53 10.55
CA LEU A 372 -46.48 3.54 9.42
C LEU A 372 -46.95 4.43 8.25
N ALA A 373 -48.21 4.84 8.22
CA ALA A 373 -48.77 5.68 7.16
C ALA A 373 -48.61 7.19 7.41
N ASP A 374 -48.47 7.64 8.67
CA ASP A 374 -48.50 9.07 9.04
C ASP A 374 -47.12 9.74 9.17
N ASN A 375 -46.03 9.09 8.78
CA ASN A 375 -44.66 9.65 8.67
C ASN A 375 -44.25 10.67 9.77
N THR A 376 -44.57 10.38 11.03
CA THR A 376 -44.21 11.22 12.19
C THR A 376 -42.88 10.77 12.80
N LEU A 377 -41.82 10.76 12.00
CA LEU A 377 -40.45 10.83 12.54
C LEU A 377 -40.09 12.32 12.61
N SER A 378 -39.86 12.83 13.82
CA SER A 378 -39.57 14.25 14.01
C SER A 378 -38.31 14.63 13.20
N PRO A 379 -38.34 15.74 12.43
CA PRO A 379 -37.20 16.21 11.63
C PRO A 379 -35.91 16.35 12.46
N ALA A 380 -36.04 16.63 13.76
CA ALA A 380 -34.95 16.77 14.72
C ALA A 380 -34.10 15.49 14.90
N SER A 381 -34.70 14.30 14.74
CA SER A 381 -33.98 13.03 14.92
C SER A 381 -33.11 12.70 13.71
N LEU A 382 -33.55 13.08 12.50
CA LEU A 382 -32.76 12.97 11.27
C LEU A 382 -31.67 14.05 11.20
N THR A 383 -31.92 15.25 11.75
CA THR A 383 -30.86 16.27 11.88
C THR A 383 -29.82 15.84 12.90
N GLN A 384 -30.19 15.18 14.01
CA GLN A 384 -29.24 14.63 14.98
C GLN A 384 -28.41 13.47 14.41
N LEU A 385 -28.99 12.63 13.55
CA LEU A 385 -28.27 11.56 12.85
C LEU A 385 -27.33 12.12 11.78
N ALA A 386 -27.76 13.14 11.02
CA ALA A 386 -26.89 13.83 10.05
C ALA A 386 -25.79 14.65 10.74
N ASP A 387 -26.08 15.29 11.87
CA ASP A 387 -25.09 15.98 12.71
C ASP A 387 -24.12 15.00 13.36
N PHE A 388 -24.60 13.82 13.76
CA PHE A 388 -23.77 12.75 14.29
C PHE A 388 -22.92 12.13 13.19
N GLU A 389 -23.45 11.92 11.98
CA GLU A 389 -22.70 11.44 10.81
C GLU A 389 -21.68 12.49 10.35
N THR A 390 -22.01 13.78 10.43
CA THR A 390 -21.09 14.88 10.14
C THR A 390 -20.03 15.01 11.22
N ARG A 391 -20.37 14.86 12.52
CA ARG A 391 -19.42 14.84 13.64
C ARG A 391 -18.58 13.58 13.66
N LEU A 392 -19.13 12.43 13.26
CA LEU A 392 -18.43 11.18 13.09
C LEU A 392 -17.46 11.37 11.92
N THR A 393 -17.89 11.84 10.75
CA THR A 393 -17.01 12.12 9.60
C THR A 393 -15.95 13.17 9.93
N GLN A 394 -16.25 14.21 10.72
CA GLN A 394 -15.26 15.17 11.23
C GLN A 394 -14.34 14.57 12.30
N ALA A 395 -14.83 13.64 13.13
CA ALA A 395 -14.03 12.92 14.12
C ALA A 395 -13.20 11.80 13.48
N THR A 396 -13.66 11.16 12.40
CA THR A 396 -12.93 10.20 11.57
C THR A 396 -11.91 10.94 10.73
N ALA A 397 -12.23 12.13 10.20
CA ALA A 397 -11.25 13.02 9.58
C ALA A 397 -10.25 13.59 10.61
N ALA A 398 -10.65 13.81 11.86
CA ALA A 398 -9.75 14.17 12.95
C ALA A 398 -8.96 12.95 13.49
N PHE A 399 -9.46 11.73 13.34
CA PHE A 399 -8.78 10.47 13.66
C PHE A 399 -7.80 10.06 12.56
N GLU A 400 -8.16 10.27 11.29
CA GLU A 400 -7.27 10.17 10.13
C GLU A 400 -6.25 11.33 10.11
N ALA A 401 -6.60 12.48 10.70
CA ALA A 401 -5.69 13.61 10.95
C ALA A 401 -5.00 13.59 12.33
N LEU A 402 -5.06 12.47 13.07
CA LEU A 402 -4.23 12.26 14.26
C LEU A 402 -3.24 11.10 14.06
N PRO A 403 -2.17 11.31 13.27
CA PRO A 403 -0.87 10.79 13.65
C PRO A 403 -0.20 11.88 14.48
N SER A 404 0.07 11.68 15.78
CA SER A 404 1.18 12.44 16.40
C SER A 404 2.51 11.82 15.97
N ASP A 405 2.69 11.74 14.66
CA ASP A 405 3.96 11.56 13.99
C ASP A 405 4.42 12.99 13.71
N ARG A 406 5.59 13.41 14.22
CA ARG A 406 6.20 14.76 14.23
C ARG A 406 6.11 15.56 15.54
N ILE A 407 6.11 14.88 16.70
CA ILE A 407 6.08 15.53 18.03
C ILE A 407 7.14 16.65 18.17
N LEU A 408 8.34 16.46 17.61
CA LEU A 408 9.38 17.49 17.68
C LEU A 408 9.06 18.73 16.84
N ILE A 409 8.53 18.55 15.63
CA ILE A 409 8.15 19.66 14.75
C ILE A 409 7.02 20.45 15.40
N ASP A 410 5.98 19.76 15.88
CA ASP A 410 4.85 20.38 16.58
C ASP A 410 5.29 21.09 17.87
N GLY A 411 6.30 20.53 18.55
CA GLY A 411 6.99 21.14 19.69
C GLY A 411 7.89 22.34 19.35
N GLY A 412 8.00 22.73 18.06
CA GLY A 412 8.75 23.88 17.58
C GLY A 412 10.21 23.59 17.18
N ILE A 413 10.63 22.32 17.12
CA ILE A 413 11.97 21.91 16.69
C ILE A 413 11.92 21.54 15.22
N VAL A 414 12.57 22.34 14.37
CA VAL A 414 12.60 22.10 12.92
C VAL A 414 13.94 21.54 12.43
N GLU A 415 14.98 21.64 13.26
CA GLU A 415 16.33 21.21 12.92
C GLU A 415 17.07 20.70 14.16
N LEU A 416 17.66 19.51 14.06
CA LEU A 416 18.43 18.83 15.10
C LEU A 416 19.93 19.15 14.96
N PRO A 417 20.72 19.02 16.05
CA PRO A 417 22.18 18.92 15.96
C PRO A 417 22.60 17.70 15.12
N SER A 418 23.89 17.59 14.80
CA SER A 418 24.42 16.41 14.11
C SER A 418 24.35 15.14 14.95
N ALA A 419 24.23 15.26 16.27
CA ALA A 419 23.90 14.19 17.19
C ALA A 419 23.23 14.71 18.47
N GLY A 420 22.47 13.87 19.13
CA GLY A 420 21.81 14.18 20.40
C GLY A 420 21.10 12.95 20.98
N TYR A 421 20.47 13.14 22.13
CA TYR A 421 19.76 12.09 22.86
C TYR A 421 18.26 12.31 22.78
N LEU A 422 17.49 11.24 22.63
CA LEU A 422 16.03 11.24 22.68
C LEU A 422 15.56 10.27 23.78
N PRO A 423 14.53 10.64 24.55
CA PRO A 423 13.94 9.72 25.51
C PRO A 423 13.09 8.66 24.79
N VAL A 424 13.11 7.44 25.33
CA VAL A 424 12.23 6.33 24.94
C VAL A 424 11.71 5.65 26.21
N VAL A 425 10.61 4.90 26.10
CA VAL A 425 10.01 4.21 27.24
C VAL A 425 10.31 2.71 27.16
N PRO A 426 11.15 2.16 28.07
CA PRO A 426 11.36 0.73 28.20
C PRO A 426 10.07 0.01 28.60
N GLY A 427 9.87 -1.21 28.13
CA GLY A 427 8.67 -2.00 28.45
C GLY A 427 7.36 -1.49 27.84
N SER A 428 7.41 -0.46 26.99
CA SER A 428 6.26 0.01 26.20
C SER A 428 5.79 -1.05 25.20
N THR A 429 4.49 -1.04 24.87
CA THR A 429 3.94 -1.86 23.78
C THR A 429 4.41 -1.38 22.40
N LEU A 430 4.92 -0.15 22.29
CA LEU A 430 5.50 0.40 21.07
C LEU A 430 7.00 0.08 20.99
N THR A 431 7.46 -0.36 19.83
CA THR A 431 8.90 -0.51 19.55
C THR A 431 9.60 0.83 19.57
N VAL A 432 10.91 0.85 19.82
CA VAL A 432 11.78 2.03 19.70
C VAL A 432 11.63 2.67 18.32
N ASN A 433 11.50 1.85 17.28
CA ASN A 433 11.29 2.31 15.92
C ASN A 433 10.02 3.17 15.81
N GLN A 434 8.92 2.70 16.40
CA GLN A 434 7.66 3.45 16.43
C GLN A 434 7.77 4.71 17.29
N GLN A 435 8.37 4.62 18.48
CA GLN A 435 8.52 5.76 19.39
C GLN A 435 9.36 6.89 18.76
N VAL A 436 10.49 6.56 18.13
CA VAL A 436 11.39 7.56 17.53
C VAL A 436 10.82 8.12 16.23
N ARG A 437 10.14 7.31 15.40
CA ARG A 437 9.43 7.82 14.21
C ARG A 437 8.34 8.82 14.58
N ARG A 438 7.62 8.57 15.67
CA ARG A 438 6.64 9.53 16.20
C ARG A 438 7.27 10.85 16.63
N LEU A 439 8.47 10.80 17.23
CA LEU A 439 9.21 12.01 17.60
C LEU A 439 9.68 12.80 16.38
N LEU A 440 10.44 12.16 15.49
CA LEU A 440 11.16 12.81 14.40
C LEU A 440 10.28 13.10 13.17
N GLY A 441 9.22 12.33 12.97
CA GLY A 441 8.40 12.35 11.77
C GLY A 441 9.04 11.66 10.57
N GLU A 442 8.36 11.73 9.43
CA GLU A 442 8.69 11.09 8.16
C GLU A 442 9.65 11.91 7.28
N GLY A 443 10.07 13.09 7.75
CA GLY A 443 11.00 14.00 7.05
C GLY A 443 12.46 13.51 7.02
N VAL A 444 12.75 12.42 7.71
CA VAL A 444 14.09 11.82 7.86
C VAL A 444 14.06 10.33 7.55
N ASP A 445 15.19 9.82 7.06
CA ASP A 445 15.41 8.38 6.88
C ASP A 445 16.11 7.82 8.12
N LEU A 446 15.47 6.89 8.82
CA LEU A 446 15.94 6.36 10.09
C LEU A 446 16.49 4.94 9.92
N ARG A 447 17.69 4.70 10.46
CA ARG A 447 18.25 3.35 10.61
C ARG A 447 18.53 3.08 12.08
N PHE A 448 18.09 1.94 12.59
CA PHE A 448 18.22 1.58 14.01
C PHE A 448 19.35 0.57 14.22
N CYS A 449 20.25 0.86 15.15
CA CYS A 449 21.44 0.07 15.44
C CYS A 449 21.47 -0.29 16.93
N ILE A 450 21.49 -1.58 17.26
CA ILE A 450 21.74 -2.03 18.63
C ILE A 450 23.23 -1.88 18.93
N VAL A 451 23.57 -1.20 20.00
CA VAL A 451 24.96 -0.96 20.41
C VAL A 451 25.16 -1.26 21.89
N ARG A 452 26.42 -1.39 22.31
CA ARG A 452 26.75 -1.28 23.73
C ARG A 452 26.80 0.20 24.14
N PRO A 453 26.45 0.56 25.39
CA PRO A 453 26.47 1.95 25.84
C PRO A 453 27.85 2.63 25.69
N ASP A 454 28.96 1.89 25.82
CA ASP A 454 30.31 2.45 25.67
C ASP A 454 30.63 2.91 24.24
N TYR A 455 29.94 2.37 23.23
CA TYR A 455 30.07 2.81 21.84
C TYR A 455 29.50 4.23 21.61
N VAL A 456 28.50 4.62 22.40
CA VAL A 456 27.74 5.87 22.22
C VAL A 456 28.64 7.10 22.36
N ALA A 457 29.59 7.09 23.30
CA ALA A 457 30.51 8.21 23.52
C ALA A 457 31.38 8.49 22.29
N HIS A 458 31.92 7.43 21.67
CA HIS A 458 32.74 7.57 20.47
C HIS A 458 31.90 8.00 19.26
N ALA A 459 30.70 7.43 19.09
CA ALA A 459 29.79 7.84 18.02
C ALA A 459 29.39 9.34 18.12
N LEU A 460 29.25 9.86 19.34
CA LEU A 460 29.01 11.29 19.57
C LEU A 460 30.19 12.16 19.11
N GLU A 461 31.42 11.77 19.45
CA GLU A 461 32.63 12.45 19.00
C GLU A 461 32.74 12.43 17.47
N GLU A 462 32.47 11.30 16.83
CA GLU A 462 32.47 11.20 15.37
C GLU A 462 31.42 12.12 14.72
N ALA A 463 30.26 12.30 15.35
CA ALA A 463 29.22 13.18 14.83
C ALA A 463 29.57 14.69 14.94
N GLN A 464 30.62 15.06 15.68
CA GLN A 464 31.02 16.46 15.93
C GLN A 464 31.11 17.28 14.65
N HIS A 465 31.67 16.71 13.59
CA HIS A 465 31.98 17.42 12.35
C HIS A 465 30.87 17.33 11.28
N LEU A 466 29.80 16.58 11.54
CA LEU A 466 28.71 16.41 10.58
C LEU A 466 27.75 17.60 10.60
N GLU A 467 26.99 17.76 9.52
CA GLU A 467 25.97 18.81 9.41
C GLU A 467 24.80 18.58 10.37
N ARG A 468 24.13 19.67 10.73
CA ARG A 468 22.85 19.63 11.44
C ARG A 468 21.80 18.88 10.61
N ILE A 469 20.78 18.34 11.27
CA ILE A 469 19.75 17.51 10.63
C ILE A 469 18.44 18.30 10.47
N SER A 470 18.05 18.63 9.25
CA SER A 470 16.77 19.29 8.97
C SER A 470 15.63 18.27 8.97
N LEU A 471 14.58 18.53 9.78
CA LEU A 471 13.35 17.75 9.79
C LEU A 471 12.38 18.18 8.68
N LEU A 472 12.58 19.36 8.10
CA LEU A 472 11.69 19.94 7.09
C LEU A 472 12.05 19.51 5.66
N THR A 473 13.34 19.36 5.37
CA THR A 473 13.81 19.16 3.99
C THR A 473 13.23 17.92 3.32
N GLY A 474 13.11 16.80 4.05
CA GLY A 474 12.50 15.58 3.53
C GLY A 474 10.98 15.62 3.45
N LEU A 475 10.33 16.56 4.14
CA LEU A 475 8.89 16.80 4.03
C LEU A 475 8.57 17.62 2.79
N ASP A 476 9.34 18.67 2.53
CA ASP A 476 9.20 19.49 1.31
C ASP A 476 9.69 18.73 0.06
N HIS A 477 10.71 17.88 0.22
CA HIS A 477 11.33 17.13 -0.88
C HIS A 477 11.58 15.67 -0.46
N PRO A 478 10.63 14.74 -0.70
CA PRO A 478 10.71 13.35 -0.26
C PRO A 478 11.96 12.58 -0.72
N THR A 479 12.56 12.97 -1.86
CA THR A 479 13.81 12.38 -2.37
C THR A 479 15.07 12.88 -1.68
N ARG A 480 14.97 13.90 -0.81
CA ARG A 480 16.08 14.53 -0.09
C ARG A 480 15.96 14.38 1.43
N ARG A 481 15.36 13.26 1.88
CA ARG A 481 15.31 12.91 3.31
C ARG A 481 16.72 12.82 3.87
N GLN A 482 16.89 13.38 5.06
CA GLN A 482 18.18 13.35 5.73
C GLN A 482 18.34 12.02 6.45
N GLU A 483 19.50 11.40 6.30
CA GLU A 483 19.79 10.09 6.86
C GLU A 483 20.30 10.19 8.30
N VAL A 484 19.65 9.44 9.19
CA VAL A 484 19.88 9.46 10.63
C VAL A 484 20.00 8.03 11.15
N ASP A 485 21.04 7.78 11.93
CA ASP A 485 21.21 6.54 12.67
C ASP A 485 20.72 6.73 14.11
N ILE A 486 19.96 5.76 14.62
CA ILE A 486 19.45 5.68 15.98
C ILE A 486 20.17 4.54 16.69
N LEU A 487 21.07 4.88 17.61
CA LEU A 487 21.79 3.93 18.43
C LEU A 487 20.96 3.58 19.66
N VAL A 488 20.59 2.32 19.81
CA VAL A 488 19.78 1.78 20.91
C VAL A 488 20.68 0.96 21.84
N PRO A 489 21.10 1.51 23.00
CA PRO A 489 21.98 0.80 23.91
C PRO A 489 21.27 -0.42 24.51
N TYR A 490 21.90 -1.60 24.37
CA TYR A 490 21.34 -2.89 24.80
C TYR A 490 19.93 -3.19 24.25
N GLY A 491 19.55 -2.61 23.10
CA GLY A 491 18.25 -2.90 22.48
C GLY A 491 18.08 -4.39 22.19
N GLN A 492 16.85 -4.89 22.33
CA GLN A 492 16.54 -6.28 22.00
C GLN A 492 15.73 -6.33 20.71
N VAL A 493 16.13 -7.21 19.79
CA VAL A 493 15.38 -7.46 18.55
C VAL A 493 14.11 -8.22 18.91
N VAL A 494 12.97 -7.57 18.72
CA VAL A 494 11.70 -8.21 18.50
C VAL A 494 11.66 -8.63 17.03
N PRO A 495 11.33 -9.88 16.70
CA PRO A 495 11.16 -10.29 15.32
C PRO A 495 10.14 -9.35 14.66
N ASP A 496 10.60 -8.51 13.73
CA ASP A 496 9.75 -7.70 12.86
C ASP A 496 9.12 -8.63 11.84
N ARG A 497 8.16 -9.40 12.33
CA ARG A 497 7.20 -10.13 11.54
C ARG A 497 5.87 -9.87 12.20
N VAL A 498 5.28 -8.73 11.87
CA VAL A 498 3.88 -8.82 11.46
C VAL A 498 3.91 -9.48 10.08
N GLU A 499 4.23 -10.77 10.05
CA GLU A 499 3.89 -11.62 8.93
C GLU A 499 2.36 -11.47 8.85
N ARG A 500 1.85 -10.61 7.96
CA ARG A 500 0.41 -10.60 7.68
C ARG A 500 0.16 -11.93 7.00
N GLY A 501 -0.17 -12.90 7.83
CA GLY A 501 -0.38 -14.27 7.47
C GLY A 501 0.84 -15.19 7.38
N ARG A 502 0.53 -16.48 7.38
CA ARG A 502 1.46 -17.61 7.28
C ARG A 502 1.12 -18.44 6.06
N PHE A 503 2.14 -18.91 5.35
CA PHE A 503 2.00 -19.77 4.20
C PHE A 503 2.29 -21.22 4.54
N TYR A 504 1.45 -22.11 4.03
CA TYR A 504 1.57 -23.54 4.22
C TYR A 504 1.58 -24.26 2.89
N ASP A 505 2.53 -25.18 2.72
CA ASP A 505 2.34 -26.33 1.82
C ASP A 505 1.30 -27.24 2.48
N MET A 506 0.10 -27.28 1.92
CA MET A 506 -1.03 -28.01 2.47
C MET A 506 -1.41 -29.19 1.57
N ARG A 507 -1.34 -30.39 2.14
CA ARG A 507 -1.83 -31.62 1.51
C ARG A 507 -3.16 -32.00 2.11
N LEU A 508 -4.21 -32.04 1.31
CA LEU A 508 -5.57 -32.31 1.76
C LEU A 508 -6.03 -33.66 1.21
N ASN A 509 -6.52 -34.55 2.07
CA ASN A 509 -7.13 -35.81 1.70
C ASN A 509 -8.60 -35.79 2.10
N VAL A 510 -9.48 -35.87 1.11
CA VAL A 510 -10.94 -35.91 1.30
C VAL A 510 -11.50 -37.16 0.63
N ARG A 511 -12.50 -37.79 1.25
CA ARG A 511 -13.23 -38.90 0.59
C ARG A 511 -14.32 -38.32 -0.31
N LEU A 512 -14.44 -38.84 -1.54
CA LEU A 512 -15.37 -38.30 -2.55
C LEU A 512 -16.84 -38.39 -2.10
N ALA A 513 -17.18 -39.41 -1.29
CA ALA A 513 -18.51 -39.61 -0.74
C ALA A 513 -18.97 -38.39 0.09
N THR A 514 -18.09 -37.81 0.92
CA THR A 514 -18.35 -36.61 1.74
C THR A 514 -18.74 -35.39 0.90
N LEU A 515 -18.12 -35.23 -0.29
CA LEU A 515 -18.39 -34.14 -1.22
C LEU A 515 -19.67 -34.39 -2.03
N GLY A 516 -19.95 -35.64 -2.40
CA GLY A 516 -21.16 -36.05 -3.10
C GLY A 516 -22.43 -35.94 -2.25
N ILE A 517 -22.34 -36.08 -0.93
CA ILE A 517 -23.49 -35.98 -0.01
C ILE A 517 -24.13 -34.59 -0.02
N LEU A 518 -23.36 -33.50 -0.13
CA LEU A 518 -23.90 -32.14 -0.27
C LEU A 518 -24.69 -31.97 -1.58
N ALA A 519 -24.18 -32.53 -2.68
CA ALA A 519 -24.88 -32.53 -3.97
C ALA A 519 -26.12 -33.46 -3.97
N SER A 520 -26.08 -34.55 -3.21
CA SER A 520 -27.17 -35.55 -3.09
C SER A 520 -28.30 -35.05 -2.19
N ALA A 521 -27.96 -34.40 -1.07
CA ALA A 521 -28.91 -33.74 -0.17
C ALA A 521 -29.70 -32.66 -0.91
N TYR A 522 -29.05 -31.98 -1.86
CA TYR A 522 -29.68 -31.01 -2.73
C TYR A 522 -30.63 -31.63 -3.77
N ALA A 523 -30.23 -32.71 -4.44
CA ALA A 523 -31.10 -33.42 -5.39
C ALA A 523 -32.40 -33.93 -4.72
N ALA A 524 -32.33 -34.30 -3.44
CA ALA A 524 -33.48 -34.68 -2.63
C ALA A 524 -34.42 -33.51 -2.30
N LEU A 525 -33.91 -32.28 -2.20
CA LEU A 525 -34.66 -31.09 -1.80
C LEU A 525 -35.36 -30.38 -2.98
N HIS A 526 -34.90 -30.56 -4.23
CA HIS A 526 -35.31 -29.69 -5.34
C HIS A 526 -35.57 -30.38 -6.70
N GLY A 527 -35.85 -31.68 -6.73
CA GLY A 527 -36.26 -32.38 -7.96
C GLY A 527 -37.63 -31.94 -8.49
N ARG A 528 -37.70 -30.78 -9.15
CA ARG A 528 -38.85 -30.33 -9.95
C ARG A 528 -38.56 -30.55 -11.44
N GLU A 529 -39.30 -31.45 -12.08
CA GLU A 529 -39.76 -31.20 -13.46
C GLU A 529 -41.26 -31.44 -13.54
N SER A 530 -41.97 -30.37 -13.87
CA SER A 530 -43.34 -30.36 -14.35
C SER A 530 -43.41 -31.04 -15.73
N ARG A 531 -44.17 -32.13 -15.84
CA ARG A 531 -44.61 -32.72 -17.11
C ARG A 531 -46.08 -32.34 -17.37
N PRO A 532 -46.48 -31.81 -18.54
CA PRO A 532 -47.87 -31.79 -18.94
C PRO A 532 -48.32 -33.19 -19.39
N PRO A 533 -49.58 -33.60 -19.12
CA PRO A 533 -50.01 -34.98 -19.30
C PRO A 533 -50.19 -35.34 -20.79
N GLY A 534 -49.60 -36.46 -21.20
CA GLY A 534 -49.93 -37.16 -22.44
C GLY A 534 -48.83 -37.18 -23.51
N THR A 535 -47.93 -38.17 -23.47
CA THR A 535 -47.26 -38.78 -24.64
C THR A 535 -46.53 -40.05 -24.19
N SER A 536 -46.96 -41.20 -24.69
CA SER A 536 -46.33 -42.50 -24.44
C SER A 536 -45.25 -42.76 -25.48
N ASP A 537 -44.00 -42.42 -25.17
CA ASP A 537 -42.83 -43.06 -25.82
C ASP A 537 -41.62 -43.06 -24.84
N PRO A 538 -40.78 -44.11 -24.82
CA PRO A 538 -39.69 -44.23 -23.85
C PRO A 538 -38.55 -43.24 -24.14
N ASN A 539 -38.12 -42.50 -23.12
CA ASN A 539 -37.13 -41.42 -23.21
C ASN A 539 -35.68 -41.96 -23.00
N PRO A 540 -34.74 -41.78 -23.97
CA PRO A 540 -33.33 -42.18 -23.81
C PRO A 540 -32.56 -41.42 -22.71
N VAL A 541 -33.11 -40.31 -22.20
CA VAL A 541 -32.58 -39.55 -21.06
C VAL A 541 -32.85 -40.25 -19.72
N LEU A 542 -33.97 -40.97 -19.58
CA LEU A 542 -34.30 -41.74 -18.37
C LEU A 542 -33.43 -43.00 -18.24
N GLU A 543 -33.02 -43.63 -19.34
CA GLU A 543 -32.01 -44.69 -19.30
C GLU A 543 -30.61 -44.17 -18.95
N ARG A 544 -30.28 -42.93 -19.35
CA ARG A 544 -28.98 -42.30 -19.03
C ARG A 544 -28.90 -41.88 -17.55
N LEU A 545 -30.01 -41.38 -16.99
CA LEU A 545 -30.17 -41.10 -15.56
C LEU A 545 -30.22 -42.38 -14.71
N ALA A 546 -30.84 -43.46 -15.19
CA ALA A 546 -30.78 -44.78 -14.55
C ALA A 546 -29.34 -45.33 -14.48
N ARG A 547 -28.54 -45.13 -15.54
CA ARG A 547 -27.11 -45.51 -15.58
C ARG A 547 -26.22 -44.69 -14.63
N ILE A 548 -26.50 -43.38 -14.46
CA ILE A 548 -25.82 -42.52 -13.48
C ILE A 548 -26.23 -42.88 -12.05
N GLN A 549 -27.49 -43.25 -11.83
CA GLN A 549 -28.00 -43.71 -10.53
C GLN A 549 -27.48 -45.12 -10.17
N ASP A 550 -27.25 -45.99 -11.15
CA ASP A 550 -26.57 -47.28 -10.95
C ASP A 550 -25.07 -47.11 -10.65
N HIS A 551 -24.43 -46.07 -11.17
CA HIS A 551 -23.05 -45.72 -10.85
C HIS A 551 -22.88 -45.19 -9.40
N VAL A 552 -23.85 -44.43 -8.91
CA VAL A 552 -23.94 -44.02 -7.49
C VAL A 552 -24.26 -45.21 -6.57
N ARG A 553 -25.02 -46.21 -7.06
CA ARG A 553 -25.29 -47.48 -6.33
C ARG A 553 -24.05 -48.36 -6.14
N GLU A 554 -23.07 -48.30 -7.04
CA GLU A 554 -21.80 -49.04 -6.89
C GLU A 554 -20.86 -48.37 -5.89
N LEU A 555 -20.75 -47.04 -5.90
CA LEU A 555 -19.93 -46.26 -4.93
C LEU A 555 -20.41 -46.37 -3.48
N THR A 556 -21.67 -46.76 -3.25
CA THR A 556 -22.30 -46.84 -1.93
C THR A 556 -22.42 -48.26 -1.36
N ARG A 557 -22.07 -49.31 -2.13
CA ARG A 557 -22.25 -50.72 -1.75
C ARG A 557 -21.16 -51.28 -0.83
N ASP A 558 -19.91 -50.82 -0.94
CA ASP A 558 -18.83 -51.06 0.04
C ASP A 558 -17.92 -49.82 0.26
N PRO A 559 -18.25 -48.94 1.23
CA PRO A 559 -17.48 -47.73 1.54
C PRO A 559 -16.07 -47.94 2.13
N SER A 560 -15.60 -49.18 2.31
CA SER A 560 -14.17 -49.49 2.57
C SER A 560 -13.29 -49.19 1.36
N SER A 561 -13.89 -49.13 0.16
CA SER A 561 -13.22 -49.08 -1.14
C SER A 561 -13.30 -47.73 -1.86
N ALA A 562 -13.93 -46.71 -1.27
CA ALA A 562 -14.06 -45.40 -1.89
C ALA A 562 -12.68 -44.70 -2.03
N PRO A 563 -12.30 -44.19 -3.22
CA PRO A 563 -10.98 -43.61 -3.42
C PRO A 563 -10.81 -42.35 -2.56
N VAL A 564 -9.73 -42.33 -1.78
CA VAL A 564 -9.27 -41.11 -1.10
C VAL A 564 -8.75 -40.16 -2.16
N VAL A 565 -9.39 -39.00 -2.30
CA VAL A 565 -8.91 -37.96 -3.19
C VAL A 565 -7.92 -37.10 -2.43
N GLY A 566 -6.65 -37.36 -2.70
CA GLY A 566 -5.56 -36.53 -2.26
C GLY A 566 -5.39 -35.34 -3.20
N PHE A 567 -5.34 -34.15 -2.62
CA PHE A 567 -4.71 -32.96 -3.17
C PHE A 567 -3.25 -33.01 -2.67
N PRO A 568 -2.33 -33.65 -3.42
CA PRO A 568 -0.96 -33.86 -2.96
C PRO A 568 -0.14 -32.56 -2.91
N THR A 569 -0.61 -31.52 -3.61
CA THR A 569 0.04 -30.22 -3.73
C THR A 569 -1.00 -29.10 -3.69
N GLY A 570 -0.85 -28.18 -2.73
CA GLY A 570 -1.71 -27.02 -2.59
C GLY A 570 -1.08 -26.00 -1.65
N VAL A 571 -1.51 -24.75 -1.77
CA VAL A 571 -1.07 -23.67 -0.88
C VAL A 571 -2.25 -23.26 -0.02
N ALA A 572 -2.02 -23.18 1.29
CA ALA A 572 -2.90 -22.50 2.20
C ALA A 572 -2.23 -21.25 2.75
N ARG A 573 -3.04 -20.24 3.01
CA ARG A 573 -2.65 -19.01 3.70
C ARG A 573 -3.63 -18.75 4.82
N THR A 574 -3.13 -18.47 6.01
CA THR A 574 -3.91 -17.87 7.09
C THR A 574 -3.48 -16.43 7.22
N ASP A 575 -4.40 -15.47 7.35
CA ASP A 575 -4.14 -14.06 7.63
C ASP A 575 -4.72 -13.66 8.98
N TRP A 576 -4.10 -12.68 9.63
CA TRP A 576 -4.65 -12.03 10.81
C TRP A 576 -4.40 -10.52 10.75
N GLU A 577 -5.38 -9.74 11.19
CA GLU A 577 -5.30 -8.28 11.31
C GLU A 577 -5.05 -7.88 12.79
N PRO A 578 -4.44 -6.71 13.07
CA PRO A 578 -4.23 -6.23 14.43
C PRO A 578 -5.52 -6.02 15.25
N ASP A 579 -6.66 -5.85 14.57
CA ASP A 579 -8.00 -5.74 15.17
C ASP A 579 -8.61 -7.11 15.57
N GLY A 580 -7.90 -8.21 15.27
CA GLY A 580 -8.29 -9.57 15.56
C GLY A 580 -9.02 -10.29 14.42
N ALA A 581 -9.25 -9.68 13.24
CA ALA A 581 -9.85 -10.41 12.11
C ALA A 581 -8.95 -11.57 11.66
N LEU A 582 -9.56 -12.69 11.28
CA LEU A 582 -8.85 -13.91 10.88
C LEU A 582 -9.36 -14.34 9.51
N ALA A 583 -8.46 -14.69 8.59
CA ALA A 583 -8.83 -15.24 7.30
C ALA A 583 -8.02 -16.50 6.97
N PHE A 584 -8.63 -17.38 6.18
CA PHE A 584 -8.01 -18.57 5.62
C PHE A 584 -8.36 -18.65 4.14
N SER A 585 -7.39 -19.10 3.34
CA SER A 585 -7.56 -19.37 1.91
C SER A 585 -6.75 -20.60 1.53
N TYR A 586 -7.28 -21.45 0.66
CA TYR A 586 -6.55 -22.59 0.11
C TYR A 586 -6.89 -22.83 -1.35
N ALA A 587 -5.87 -23.17 -2.15
CA ALA A 587 -6.01 -23.66 -3.51
C ALA A 587 -5.16 -24.90 -3.73
N GLY A 588 -5.70 -25.90 -4.43
CA GLY A 588 -4.95 -27.09 -4.81
C GLY A 588 -5.64 -27.91 -5.88
N SER A 589 -4.92 -28.88 -6.44
CA SER A 589 -5.43 -29.82 -7.43
C SER A 589 -4.99 -31.25 -7.13
N THR A 590 -5.68 -32.22 -7.72
CA THR A 590 -5.37 -33.64 -7.57
C THR A 590 -4.56 -34.15 -8.75
N ALA A 591 -3.90 -35.29 -8.58
CA ALA A 591 -3.56 -36.12 -9.73
C ALA A 591 -4.85 -36.72 -10.34
N PRO A 592 -4.84 -37.15 -11.61
CA PRO A 592 -5.95 -37.89 -12.20
C PRO A 592 -6.22 -39.19 -11.40
N PHE A 593 -7.47 -39.43 -11.03
CA PHE A 593 -7.87 -40.63 -10.28
C PHE A 593 -9.08 -41.30 -10.96
N SER A 594 -9.27 -42.60 -10.73
CA SER A 594 -10.46 -43.32 -11.22
C SER A 594 -11.52 -43.40 -10.12
N PRO A 595 -12.74 -42.88 -10.32
CA PRO A 595 -13.84 -43.11 -9.40
C PRO A 595 -14.28 -44.59 -9.51
N GLY A 596 -13.88 -45.47 -8.57
CA GLY A 596 -14.48 -46.81 -8.46
C GLY A 596 -13.56 -48.05 -8.49
N GLY A 597 -12.27 -47.98 -8.13
CA GLY A 597 -11.43 -49.18 -8.03
C GLY A 597 -11.61 -49.94 -6.71
N SER A 598 -12.39 -51.03 -6.69
CA SER A 598 -12.32 -52.06 -5.65
C SER A 598 -10.98 -52.81 -5.73
N THR A 599 -10.44 -53.25 -4.59
CA THR A 599 -9.18 -54.02 -4.48
C THR A 599 -9.39 -55.54 -4.38
N ASP A 600 -10.62 -56.04 -4.52
CA ASP A 600 -10.93 -57.47 -4.42
C ASP A 600 -10.97 -58.14 -5.82
N PRO A 601 -10.05 -59.06 -6.16
CA PRO A 601 -9.97 -59.69 -7.48
C PRO A 601 -11.03 -60.78 -7.74
N SER A 602 -12.04 -60.95 -6.87
CA SER A 602 -13.00 -62.07 -6.96
C SER A 602 -14.48 -61.72 -7.17
N SER A 603 -14.86 -60.44 -7.27
CA SER A 603 -16.26 -60.05 -7.54
C SER A 603 -16.50 -59.71 -9.02
N ASP A 604 -16.85 -60.71 -9.81
CA ASP A 604 -16.99 -60.63 -11.27
C ASP A 604 -18.39 -60.19 -11.76
N THR A 605 -19.03 -59.23 -11.10
CA THR A 605 -20.32 -58.69 -11.60
C THR A 605 -20.36 -57.17 -11.51
N THR A 606 -20.38 -56.57 -12.72
CA THR A 606 -20.52 -55.16 -13.11
C THR A 606 -19.31 -54.24 -12.94
N ASN A 607 -18.30 -54.47 -13.78
CA ASN A 607 -17.32 -53.44 -14.13
C ASN A 607 -17.98 -52.33 -14.97
N LEU A 608 -18.36 -51.21 -14.35
CA LEU A 608 -18.57 -49.95 -15.06
C LEU A 608 -17.21 -49.43 -15.51
N ASN A 609 -16.84 -49.72 -16.77
CA ASN A 609 -15.75 -49.06 -17.46
C ASN A 609 -16.06 -47.55 -17.59
N LEU A 610 -15.82 -46.77 -16.54
CA LEU A 610 -15.48 -45.36 -16.71
C LEU A 610 -14.16 -45.32 -17.49
N ARG A 611 -14.26 -45.12 -18.80
CA ARG A 611 -13.10 -45.07 -19.71
C ARG A 611 -12.16 -43.87 -19.43
N SER A 612 -12.54 -42.95 -18.54
CA SER A 612 -11.81 -41.70 -18.24
C SER A 612 -11.35 -41.60 -16.78
N GLN A 613 -10.15 -41.05 -16.56
CA GLN A 613 -9.69 -40.57 -15.25
C GLN A 613 -10.40 -39.25 -14.90
N VAL A 614 -10.38 -38.80 -13.65
CA VAL A 614 -10.97 -37.53 -13.23
C VAL A 614 -9.92 -36.73 -12.46
N ARG A 615 -9.82 -35.42 -12.72
CA ARG A 615 -9.00 -34.49 -11.94
C ARG A 615 -9.90 -33.49 -11.21
N ALA A 616 -9.60 -33.22 -9.94
CA ALA A 616 -10.32 -32.24 -9.14
C ALA A 616 -9.46 -31.00 -8.85
N PHE A 617 -10.11 -29.84 -8.82
CA PHE A 617 -9.52 -28.55 -8.46
C PHE A 617 -10.38 -27.92 -7.36
N LEU A 618 -9.73 -27.40 -6.31
CA LEU A 618 -10.42 -26.90 -5.13
C LEU A 618 -9.89 -25.52 -4.75
N TRP A 619 -10.82 -24.59 -4.52
CA TRP A 619 -10.60 -23.29 -3.89
C TRP A 619 -11.50 -23.19 -2.67
N MET A 620 -10.99 -22.68 -1.55
CA MET A 620 -11.79 -22.42 -0.35
C MET A 620 -11.30 -21.21 0.42
N THR A 621 -12.23 -20.51 1.06
CA THR A 621 -11.96 -19.37 1.95
C THR A 621 -12.81 -19.44 3.21
N LEU A 622 -12.30 -18.84 4.28
CA LEU A 622 -13.02 -18.57 5.53
C LEU A 622 -12.55 -17.23 6.07
N ASP A 623 -13.47 -16.31 6.32
CA ASP A 623 -13.24 -14.99 6.93
C ASP A 623 -14.03 -14.90 8.23
N LEU A 624 -13.34 -14.51 9.30
CA LEU A 624 -13.91 -14.17 10.60
C LEU A 624 -13.60 -12.70 10.87
N GLY A 625 -14.63 -11.89 11.11
CA GLY A 625 -14.47 -10.44 11.32
C GLY A 625 -13.71 -10.05 12.59
N ARG A 626 -13.43 -11.00 13.49
CA ARG A 626 -12.58 -10.86 14.70
C ARG A 626 -12.32 -12.24 15.32
N ASP A 627 -11.40 -12.31 16.28
CA ASP A 627 -11.11 -13.53 17.03
C ASP A 627 -12.30 -13.92 17.92
N PRO A 628 -12.92 -15.09 17.72
CA PRO A 628 -14.02 -15.54 18.56
C PRO A 628 -13.62 -15.77 20.03
N PHE A 629 -12.34 -16.05 20.33
CA PHE A 629 -11.86 -16.20 21.71
C PHE A 629 -11.55 -14.87 22.41
N GLY A 630 -11.36 -13.80 21.64
CA GLY A 630 -11.27 -12.41 22.12
C GLY A 630 -12.64 -11.74 22.27
N THR A 631 -13.71 -12.39 21.80
CA THR A 631 -15.07 -11.84 21.83
C THR A 631 -15.77 -12.20 23.14
N GLY A 632 -16.23 -11.18 23.88
CA GLY A 632 -16.96 -11.40 25.14
C GLY A 632 -18.31 -12.10 24.95
N VAL A 633 -18.84 -12.68 26.03
CA VAL A 633 -20.18 -13.32 26.03
C VAL A 633 -21.24 -12.32 25.57
N GLY A 634 -22.10 -12.72 24.64
CA GLY A 634 -23.09 -11.87 23.97
C GLY A 634 -22.56 -11.12 22.74
N GLY A 635 -21.25 -11.16 22.48
CA GLY A 635 -20.65 -10.62 21.26
C GLY A 635 -20.89 -11.50 20.04
N SER A 636 -20.84 -10.89 18.85
CA SER A 636 -21.07 -11.55 17.55
C SER A 636 -19.89 -11.35 16.61
N VAL A 637 -19.46 -12.40 15.91
CA VAL A 637 -18.39 -12.40 14.92
C VAL A 637 -18.98 -12.63 13.54
N ALA A 638 -18.74 -11.74 12.57
CA ALA A 638 -19.17 -11.97 11.20
C ALA A 638 -18.39 -13.15 10.60
N VAL A 639 -19.07 -14.07 9.91
CA VAL A 639 -18.48 -15.26 9.29
C VAL A 639 -18.84 -15.28 7.81
N ARG A 640 -17.83 -15.43 6.96
CA ARG A 640 -18.01 -15.73 5.53
C ARG A 640 -17.16 -16.92 5.16
N ALA A 641 -17.72 -17.87 4.42
CA ALA A 641 -16.97 -18.99 3.89
C ALA A 641 -17.38 -19.26 2.44
N GLU A 642 -16.44 -19.65 1.61
CA GLU A 642 -16.71 -19.96 0.21
C GLU A 642 -15.89 -21.16 -0.23
N SER A 643 -16.44 -21.99 -1.12
CA SER A 643 -15.72 -23.09 -1.74
C SER A 643 -16.17 -23.32 -3.18
N HIS A 644 -15.20 -23.63 -4.04
CA HIS A 644 -15.40 -24.02 -5.43
C HIS A 644 -14.66 -25.34 -5.70
N LEU A 645 -15.38 -26.34 -6.15
CA LEU A 645 -14.85 -27.65 -6.53
C LEU A 645 -15.18 -27.92 -8.00
N LEU A 646 -14.15 -28.03 -8.84
CA LEU A 646 -14.29 -28.40 -10.24
C LEU A 646 -13.79 -29.82 -10.45
N LEU A 647 -14.64 -30.67 -11.03
CA LEU A 647 -14.32 -32.04 -11.44
C LEU A 647 -14.24 -32.11 -12.97
N VAL A 648 -13.09 -32.52 -13.52
CA VAL A 648 -12.85 -32.60 -14.96
C VAL A 648 -12.53 -34.04 -15.36
N PRO A 649 -13.28 -34.67 -16.28
CA PRO A 649 -12.91 -35.96 -16.85
C PRO A 649 -11.70 -35.82 -17.79
N GLU A 650 -10.72 -36.72 -17.68
CA GLU A 650 -9.54 -36.84 -18.52
C GLU A 650 -9.56 -38.16 -19.32
N PRO A 651 -9.26 -38.14 -20.63
CA PRO A 651 -9.16 -39.34 -21.44
C PRO A 651 -7.97 -40.21 -20.98
N ARG A 652 -8.13 -41.54 -20.94
CA ARG A 652 -6.99 -42.46 -20.80
C ARG A 652 -6.22 -42.48 -22.13
N THR A 653 -4.90 -42.54 -22.05
CA THR A 653 -3.97 -42.56 -23.21
C THR A 653 -4.47 -43.51 -24.30
N GLU A 654 -4.57 -43.00 -25.55
CA GLU A 654 -4.87 -43.65 -26.85
C GLU A 654 -6.17 -43.25 -27.61
N GLU A 655 -7.06 -42.39 -27.09
CA GLU A 655 -8.19 -41.84 -27.90
C GLU A 655 -8.00 -40.34 -28.27
N PRO A 656 -8.41 -39.90 -29.48
CA PRO A 656 -8.36 -38.49 -29.86
C PRO A 656 -9.28 -37.66 -28.94
N PRO A 657 -8.91 -36.44 -28.55
CA PRO A 657 -9.68 -35.63 -27.62
C PRO A 657 -11.07 -35.34 -28.20
N ALA A 658 -12.11 -35.90 -27.59
CA ALA A 658 -13.48 -35.49 -27.85
C ALA A 658 -13.63 -34.00 -27.47
N SER A 659 -14.36 -33.24 -28.29
CA SER A 659 -14.66 -31.83 -28.02
C SER A 659 -15.36 -31.69 -26.65
N ARG A 660 -14.75 -30.86 -25.79
CA ARG A 660 -15.15 -30.56 -24.40
C ARG A 660 -15.27 -31.78 -23.49
N SER A 661 -14.26 -32.00 -22.64
CA SER A 661 -14.47 -32.69 -21.36
C SER A 661 -15.39 -31.83 -20.48
N SER A 662 -16.70 -32.05 -20.56
CA SER A 662 -17.71 -31.40 -19.73
C SER A 662 -17.41 -31.63 -18.24
N GLY A 663 -16.87 -30.61 -17.57
CA GLY A 663 -16.62 -30.65 -16.13
C GLY A 663 -17.88 -30.33 -15.33
N THR A 664 -17.89 -30.74 -14.06
CA THR A 664 -18.92 -30.37 -13.08
C THR A 664 -18.31 -29.42 -12.06
N LEU A 665 -18.87 -28.21 -11.95
CA LEU A 665 -18.49 -27.20 -10.97
C LEU A 665 -19.52 -27.18 -9.84
N VAL A 666 -19.04 -27.30 -8.61
CA VAL A 666 -19.83 -27.19 -7.38
C VAL A 666 -19.35 -25.97 -6.60
N HIS A 667 -20.28 -25.08 -6.26
CA HIS A 667 -20.03 -23.88 -5.46
C HIS A 667 -20.86 -23.93 -4.18
N ALA A 668 -20.27 -23.53 -3.06
CA ALA A 668 -20.99 -23.30 -1.82
C ALA A 668 -20.44 -22.05 -1.13
N SER A 669 -21.32 -21.17 -0.66
CA SER A 669 -20.95 -19.99 0.12
C SER A 669 -21.87 -19.75 1.30
N PHE A 670 -21.28 -19.42 2.44
CA PHE A 670 -21.99 -19.13 3.69
C PHE A 670 -21.70 -17.68 4.11
N VAL A 671 -22.75 -16.94 4.49
CA VAL A 671 -22.65 -15.60 5.06
C VAL A 671 -23.52 -15.51 6.30
N GLY A 672 -22.92 -15.20 7.44
CA GLY A 672 -23.61 -15.22 8.72
C GLY A 672 -22.85 -14.59 9.87
N ASN A 673 -23.30 -14.91 11.09
CA ASN A 673 -22.75 -14.44 12.35
C ASN A 673 -22.58 -15.61 13.33
N LEU A 674 -21.46 -15.62 14.04
CA LEU A 674 -21.16 -16.52 15.15
C LEU A 674 -21.28 -15.75 16.47
N GLN A 675 -22.32 -16.02 17.24
CA GLN A 675 -22.59 -15.39 18.52
C GLN A 675 -22.00 -16.22 19.67
N VAL A 676 -21.29 -15.60 20.61
CA VAL A 676 -20.71 -16.28 21.78
C VAL A 676 -21.74 -16.31 22.91
N GLU A 677 -22.27 -17.49 23.25
CA GLU A 677 -23.27 -17.67 24.32
C GLU A 677 -22.64 -17.91 25.70
N GLY A 678 -21.43 -18.48 25.75
CA GLY A 678 -20.74 -18.73 27.00
C GLY A 678 -19.29 -19.13 26.82
N THR A 679 -18.49 -18.89 27.85
CA THR A 679 -17.08 -19.28 27.88
C THR A 679 -16.81 -20.15 29.11
N ALA A 680 -15.90 -21.11 28.99
CA ALA A 680 -15.43 -21.93 30.10
C ALA A 680 -13.91 -22.12 30.00
N THR A 681 -13.23 -22.09 31.13
CA THR A 681 -11.80 -22.44 31.25
C THR A 681 -11.69 -23.75 32.00
N ARG A 682 -11.04 -24.75 31.40
CA ARG A 682 -10.72 -26.02 32.08
C ARG A 682 -9.28 -25.95 32.60
N PRO A 683 -9.07 -25.93 33.93
CA PRO A 683 -7.72 -26.06 34.49
C PRO A 683 -7.20 -27.49 34.29
N GLY A 684 -5.97 -27.61 33.78
CA GLY A 684 -5.31 -28.88 33.47
C GLY A 684 -3.92 -28.65 32.87
N PRO A 685 -3.14 -29.71 32.57
CA PRO A 685 -1.77 -29.60 32.06
C PRO A 685 -1.64 -28.88 30.70
N SER A 686 -2.73 -28.76 29.96
CA SER A 686 -2.91 -27.84 28.84
C SER A 686 -4.12 -26.96 29.15
N GLU A 687 -3.90 -25.69 29.51
CA GLU A 687 -4.99 -24.75 29.75
C GLU A 687 -5.87 -24.66 28.49
N ALA A 688 -7.16 -24.98 28.63
CA ALA A 688 -8.11 -25.03 27.52
C ALA A 688 -9.24 -24.02 27.72
N ARG A 689 -9.47 -23.19 26.70
CA ARG A 689 -10.57 -22.22 26.62
C ARG A 689 -11.64 -22.77 25.70
N GLU A 690 -12.83 -22.97 26.23
CA GLU A 690 -14.02 -23.41 25.49
C GLU A 690 -14.95 -22.22 25.30
N ILE A 691 -15.48 -22.06 24.08
CA ILE A 691 -16.56 -21.14 23.76
C ILE A 691 -17.74 -21.93 23.20
N ARG A 692 -18.93 -21.69 23.76
CA ARG A 692 -20.20 -22.17 23.23
C ARG A 692 -20.81 -21.07 22.37
N THR A 693 -21.22 -21.42 21.16
CA THR A 693 -21.60 -20.43 20.15
C THR A 693 -22.88 -20.80 19.40
N VAL A 694 -23.49 -19.80 18.77
CA VAL A 694 -24.59 -19.95 17.80
C VAL A 694 -24.15 -19.36 16.47
N LEU A 695 -23.99 -20.20 15.46
CA LEU A 695 -23.72 -19.81 14.08
C LEU A 695 -25.05 -19.67 13.34
N SER A 696 -25.37 -18.47 12.85
CA SER A 696 -26.60 -18.21 12.09
C SER A 696 -26.31 -17.48 10.80
N GLY A 697 -26.93 -17.87 9.68
CA GLY A 697 -26.64 -17.24 8.38
C GLY A 697 -27.22 -17.98 7.19
N THR A 698 -26.95 -17.50 5.99
CA THR A 698 -27.45 -18.09 4.75
C THR A 698 -26.33 -18.91 4.09
N LEU A 699 -26.58 -20.19 3.83
CA LEU A 699 -25.78 -21.02 2.93
C LEU A 699 -26.43 -20.97 1.55
N THR A 700 -25.66 -20.62 0.54
CA THR A 700 -26.03 -20.73 -0.87
C THR A 700 -25.12 -21.77 -1.51
N PHE A 701 -25.65 -22.50 -2.48
CA PHE A 701 -24.85 -23.49 -3.20
C PHE A 701 -25.38 -23.63 -4.63
N SER A 702 -24.52 -24.04 -5.55
CA SER A 702 -24.89 -24.34 -6.92
C SER A 702 -24.03 -25.45 -7.51
N ALA A 703 -24.60 -26.17 -8.47
CA ALA A 703 -23.92 -27.18 -9.25
C ALA A 703 -24.21 -26.96 -10.74
N VAL A 704 -23.17 -26.96 -11.56
CA VAL A 704 -23.27 -26.76 -13.00
C VAL A 704 -22.46 -27.84 -13.71
N THR A 705 -23.15 -28.65 -14.52
CA THR A 705 -22.52 -29.60 -15.45
C THR A 705 -22.64 -29.03 -16.85
N ALA A 706 -21.55 -29.05 -17.63
CA ALA A 706 -21.57 -28.47 -18.96
C ALA A 706 -22.59 -29.16 -19.90
N GLY A 707 -23.54 -28.36 -20.43
CA GLY A 707 -24.66 -28.82 -21.25
C GLY A 707 -25.99 -28.93 -20.49
N GLU A 708 -26.00 -28.76 -19.16
CA GLU A 708 -27.20 -28.81 -18.32
C GLU A 708 -27.53 -27.43 -17.72
N ARG A 709 -28.78 -27.24 -17.28
CA ARG A 709 -29.17 -26.00 -16.59
C ARG A 709 -28.52 -25.93 -15.20
N PRO A 710 -27.96 -24.78 -14.80
CA PRO A 710 -27.38 -24.61 -13.47
C PRO A 710 -28.46 -24.83 -12.40
N GLN A 711 -28.15 -25.66 -11.42
CA GLN A 711 -29.03 -25.92 -10.29
C GLN A 711 -28.48 -25.16 -9.08
N ALA A 712 -29.24 -24.23 -8.52
CA ALA A 712 -28.86 -23.44 -7.35
C ALA A 712 -29.92 -23.51 -6.24
N GLY A 713 -29.50 -23.31 -4.99
CA GLY A 713 -30.39 -23.25 -3.83
C GLY A 713 -29.80 -22.41 -2.70
N SER A 714 -30.66 -22.01 -1.76
CA SER A 714 -30.27 -21.29 -0.55
C SER A 714 -31.05 -21.79 0.66
N LEU A 715 -30.39 -21.82 1.80
CA LEU A 715 -30.95 -22.28 3.07
C LEU A 715 -30.40 -21.44 4.23
N PHE A 716 -31.23 -21.16 5.22
CA PHE A 716 -30.83 -20.41 6.41
C PHE A 716 -30.40 -21.38 7.51
N LEU A 717 -29.13 -21.34 7.90
CA LEU A 717 -28.54 -22.19 8.94
C LEU A 717 -28.65 -21.56 10.32
N THR A 718 -28.90 -22.38 11.33
CA THR A 718 -28.70 -22.04 12.75
C THR A 718 -28.09 -23.25 13.46
N GLU A 719 -26.81 -23.16 13.76
CA GLU A 719 -26.01 -24.26 14.32
C GLU A 719 -25.35 -23.85 15.65
N ARG A 720 -25.07 -24.82 16.52
CA ARG A 720 -24.49 -24.57 17.85
C ARG A 720 -23.10 -25.20 18.00
N PRO A 721 -22.06 -24.69 17.31
CA PRO A 721 -20.74 -25.25 17.44
C PRO A 721 -20.13 -24.94 18.81
N VAL A 722 -19.39 -25.91 19.34
CA VAL A 722 -18.52 -25.75 20.50
C VAL A 722 -17.09 -25.66 19.98
N VAL A 723 -16.40 -24.57 20.29
CA VAL A 723 -15.01 -24.37 19.86
C VAL A 723 -14.11 -24.40 21.09
N VAL A 724 -13.12 -25.27 21.08
CA VAL A 724 -12.15 -25.43 22.16
C VAL A 724 -10.77 -25.07 21.64
N GLN A 725 -10.11 -24.11 22.27
CA GLN A 725 -8.70 -23.81 22.06
C GLN A 725 -7.89 -24.43 23.20
N SER A 726 -6.83 -25.15 22.87
CA SER A 726 -5.89 -25.73 23.84
C SER A 726 -4.47 -25.25 23.57
N GLN A 727 -3.67 -25.11 24.63
CA GLN A 727 -2.24 -24.81 24.49
C GLN A 727 -1.43 -26.10 24.38
N GLY A 728 -0.84 -26.33 23.21
CA GLY A 728 0.07 -27.46 22.96
C GLY A 728 1.56 -27.05 23.02
N PRO A 729 2.49 -28.01 23.09
CA PRO A 729 3.93 -27.76 23.23
C PRO A 729 4.56 -27.03 22.02
N HIS A 730 3.86 -26.99 20.88
CA HIS A 730 4.34 -26.40 19.63
C HIS A 730 3.42 -25.28 19.10
N GLY A 731 2.32 -24.98 19.77
CA GLY A 731 1.36 -23.95 19.37
C GLY A 731 -0.07 -24.27 19.80
N PRO A 732 -1.02 -23.31 19.63
CA PRO A 732 -2.41 -23.51 20.01
C PRO A 732 -3.11 -24.50 19.07
N GLY A 733 -3.76 -25.51 19.66
CA GLY A 733 -4.67 -26.42 18.99
C GLY A 733 -6.10 -25.90 19.03
N VAL A 734 -6.91 -26.24 18.02
CA VAL A 734 -8.32 -25.84 17.93
C VAL A 734 -9.16 -27.06 17.61
N ARG A 735 -10.21 -27.29 18.38
CA ARG A 735 -11.22 -28.33 18.15
C ARG A 735 -12.58 -27.67 17.98
N ILE A 736 -13.28 -28.01 16.90
CA ILE A 736 -14.64 -27.55 16.59
C ILE A 736 -15.53 -28.78 16.63
N ASP A 737 -16.50 -28.79 17.54
CA ASP A 737 -17.52 -29.82 17.61
C ASP A 737 -18.86 -29.23 17.18
N LEU A 738 -19.53 -29.92 16.26
CA LEU A 738 -20.91 -29.69 15.91
C LEU A 738 -21.67 -31.01 16.08
N PRO A 739 -22.15 -31.31 17.30
CA PRO A 739 -22.67 -32.63 17.66
C PRO A 739 -24.03 -32.94 17.06
N GLU A 740 -24.81 -31.93 16.65
CA GLU A 740 -26.15 -32.09 16.06
C GLU A 740 -26.41 -31.00 15.00
N PRO A 741 -25.87 -31.12 13.77
CA PRO A 741 -26.07 -30.10 12.74
C PRO A 741 -27.54 -30.09 12.29
N SER A 742 -28.32 -29.13 12.76
CA SER A 742 -29.78 -29.15 12.73
C SER A 742 -30.42 -29.14 11.35
N ILE A 743 -29.70 -28.69 10.32
CA ILE A 743 -30.19 -28.60 8.94
C ILE A 743 -29.56 -29.63 8.00
N LEU A 744 -28.41 -30.17 8.39
CA LEU A 744 -27.80 -31.31 7.71
C LEU A 744 -28.28 -32.63 8.34
N ALA A 745 -28.91 -32.57 9.52
CA ALA A 745 -29.60 -33.69 10.11
C ALA A 745 -30.84 -34.05 9.27
N PRO A 746 -31.17 -35.34 9.17
CA PRO A 746 -30.44 -36.52 9.69
C PRO A 746 -29.31 -37.09 8.80
N LEU A 747 -28.94 -36.45 7.68
CA LEU A 747 -27.85 -36.92 6.78
C LEU A 747 -26.46 -36.80 7.41
N ILE A 748 -26.22 -35.77 8.19
CA ILE A 748 -25.02 -35.59 9.01
C ILE A 748 -25.48 -35.61 10.47
N SER A 749 -24.94 -36.55 11.25
CA SER A 749 -25.25 -36.71 12.68
C SER A 749 -24.17 -36.13 13.59
N GLY A 750 -23.08 -35.63 13.03
CA GLY A 750 -22.02 -34.95 13.78
C GLY A 750 -20.86 -34.53 12.89
N LEU A 751 -20.23 -33.41 13.23
CA LEU A 751 -19.00 -32.94 12.62
C LEU A 751 -18.01 -32.57 13.74
N GLU A 752 -16.82 -33.14 13.69
CA GLU A 752 -15.72 -32.79 14.59
C GLU A 752 -14.50 -32.41 13.73
N VAL A 753 -13.84 -31.31 14.05
CA VAL A 753 -12.62 -30.86 13.37
C VAL A 753 -11.58 -30.51 14.42
N LEU A 754 -10.44 -31.19 14.39
CA LEU A 754 -9.31 -30.99 15.28
C LEU A 754 -8.09 -30.53 14.49
N ARG A 755 -7.48 -29.43 14.92
CA ARG A 755 -6.20 -28.94 14.43
C ARG A 755 -5.18 -28.97 15.56
N GLU A 756 -4.06 -29.65 15.34
CA GLU A 756 -2.97 -29.79 16.32
C GLU A 756 -1.60 -29.58 15.68
N TRP A 757 -0.66 -29.03 16.45
CA TRP A 757 0.72 -28.83 16.02
C TRP A 757 1.58 -30.04 16.41
N SER A 758 2.17 -30.71 15.43
CA SER A 758 3.14 -31.79 15.65
C SER A 758 4.58 -31.28 15.80
N SER A 759 4.87 -30.06 15.33
CA SER A 759 6.13 -29.35 15.51
C SER A 759 5.92 -27.85 15.34
N VAL A 760 6.95 -27.02 15.57
CA VAL A 760 6.88 -25.55 15.35
C VAL A 760 6.60 -25.15 13.89
N THR A 761 6.80 -26.06 12.93
CA THR A 761 6.57 -25.83 11.49
C THR A 761 5.50 -26.73 10.89
N GLN A 762 4.90 -27.66 11.63
CA GLN A 762 3.94 -28.61 11.07
C GLN A 762 2.70 -28.74 11.95
N ALA A 763 1.53 -28.63 11.31
CA ALA A 763 0.23 -28.89 11.91
C ALA A 763 -0.53 -29.97 11.12
N GLY A 764 -1.30 -30.78 11.83
CA GLY A 764 -2.29 -31.69 11.27
C GLY A 764 -3.70 -31.13 11.52
N VAL A 765 -4.56 -31.24 10.52
CA VAL A 765 -6.00 -31.09 10.67
C VAL A 765 -6.63 -32.45 10.41
N VAL A 766 -7.41 -32.92 11.36
CA VAL A 766 -8.20 -34.14 11.24
C VAL A 766 -9.63 -33.74 11.49
N GLY A 767 -10.51 -33.98 10.52
CA GLY A 767 -11.94 -33.83 10.76
C GLY A 767 -12.67 -35.12 10.49
N THR A 768 -13.72 -35.36 11.26
CA THR A 768 -14.62 -36.50 11.07
C THR A 768 -16.04 -35.99 10.87
N VAL A 769 -16.69 -36.48 9.81
CA VAL A 769 -18.09 -36.26 9.51
C VAL A 769 -18.83 -37.58 9.74
N ALA A 770 -19.80 -37.58 10.65
CA ALA A 770 -20.70 -38.71 10.84
C ALA A 770 -21.88 -38.56 9.88
N VAL A 771 -21.99 -39.49 8.93
CA VAL A 771 -22.99 -39.49 7.87
C VAL A 771 -23.93 -40.68 8.05
N ARG A 772 -25.23 -40.46 7.82
CA ARG A 772 -26.22 -41.54 7.65
C ARG A 772 -26.59 -41.64 6.17
N PRO A 773 -26.04 -42.63 5.42
CA PRO A 773 -26.35 -42.78 4.01
C PRO A 773 -27.80 -43.25 3.81
N LEU A 774 -28.55 -42.58 2.93
CA LEU A 774 -29.89 -43.00 2.52
C LEU A 774 -29.80 -44.13 1.47
N PRO A 775 -30.41 -45.32 1.69
CA PRO A 775 -30.50 -46.32 0.63
C PRO A 775 -31.45 -45.89 -0.50
N ALA A 776 -31.20 -46.37 -1.71
CA ALA A 776 -31.87 -45.89 -2.94
C ALA A 776 -33.41 -46.02 -2.95
N LEU A 777 -33.99 -46.97 -2.23
CA LEU A 777 -35.45 -47.11 -2.07
C LEU A 777 -36.05 -46.03 -1.16
N ALA A 778 -35.29 -45.54 -0.17
CA ALA A 778 -35.70 -44.46 0.70
C ALA A 778 -35.73 -43.12 -0.06
N MET A 779 -34.81 -42.86 -0.99
CA MET A 779 -34.78 -41.61 -1.77
C MET A 779 -36.04 -41.36 -2.62
N ARG A 780 -36.63 -42.42 -3.23
CA ARG A 780 -37.92 -42.31 -3.94
C ARG A 780 -39.07 -41.99 -2.99
N THR A 781 -39.10 -42.65 -1.83
CA THR A 781 -40.13 -42.46 -0.79
C THR A 781 -39.99 -41.10 -0.11
N LEU A 782 -38.76 -40.61 0.04
CA LEU A 782 -38.40 -39.29 0.55
C LEU A 782 -38.95 -38.21 -0.37
N GLN A 783 -38.69 -38.29 -1.67
CA GLN A 783 -39.19 -37.33 -2.65
C GLN A 783 -40.72 -37.27 -2.68
N VAL A 784 -41.40 -38.43 -2.67
CA VAL A 784 -42.87 -38.50 -2.68
C VAL A 784 -43.50 -37.95 -1.39
N ARG A 785 -42.93 -38.25 -0.21
CA ARG A 785 -43.44 -37.76 1.09
C ARG A 785 -43.13 -36.28 1.32
N LEU A 786 -41.96 -35.82 0.88
CA LEU A 786 -41.54 -34.42 0.99
C LEU A 786 -42.42 -33.54 0.10
N ASP A 787 -42.74 -34.01 -1.12
CA ASP A 787 -43.67 -33.35 -2.03
C ASP A 787 -45.09 -33.25 -1.47
N ALA A 788 -45.52 -34.22 -0.65
CA ALA A 788 -46.83 -34.20 0.00
C ALA A 788 -46.86 -33.23 1.20
N ALA A 789 -45.78 -33.20 1.99
CA ALA A 789 -45.65 -32.33 3.16
C ALA A 789 -45.50 -30.85 2.78
N LEU A 790 -44.68 -30.53 1.76
CA LEU A 790 -44.48 -29.17 1.24
C LEU A 790 -45.73 -28.62 0.52
N ARG A 791 -46.62 -29.47 0.02
CA ARG A 791 -47.93 -29.07 -0.54
C ARG A 791 -48.94 -28.68 0.54
N ALA A 792 -48.80 -29.19 1.77
CA ALA A 792 -49.72 -28.95 2.87
C ALA A 792 -49.36 -27.72 3.73
N THR A 793 -48.08 -27.35 3.79
CA THR A 793 -47.58 -26.16 4.52
C THR A 793 -47.36 -24.99 3.55
N GLY A 794 -48.08 -23.87 3.71
CA GLY A 794 -47.95 -22.68 2.84
C GLY A 794 -46.54 -22.06 2.81
N SER A 795 -46.39 -20.90 2.15
CA SER A 795 -45.11 -20.22 1.81
C SER A 795 -44.28 -19.69 3.00
N SER A 796 -44.53 -20.13 4.22
CA SER A 796 -43.76 -19.75 5.41
C SER A 796 -42.51 -20.64 5.56
N PRO A 797 -41.28 -20.07 5.53
CA PRO A 797 -40.03 -20.84 5.59
C PRO A 797 -39.92 -21.74 6.84
N SER A 798 -40.43 -21.30 7.99
CA SER A 798 -40.38 -22.07 9.24
C SER A 798 -41.33 -23.26 9.28
N GLN A 799 -42.46 -23.21 8.54
CA GLN A 799 -43.40 -24.34 8.43
C GLN A 799 -42.90 -25.40 7.46
N GLN A 800 -42.25 -24.98 6.37
CA GLN A 800 -41.58 -25.88 5.43
C GLN A 800 -40.43 -26.63 6.12
N ASP A 801 -39.65 -25.95 6.97
CA ASP A 801 -38.54 -26.52 7.74
C ASP A 801 -39.00 -27.64 8.71
N LEU A 802 -40.14 -27.47 9.37
CA LEU A 802 -40.72 -28.47 10.27
C LEU A 802 -41.25 -29.71 9.52
N ALA A 803 -41.87 -29.49 8.35
CA ALA A 803 -42.40 -30.54 7.50
C ALA A 803 -41.29 -31.40 6.87
N VAL A 804 -40.21 -30.76 6.40
CA VAL A 804 -39.00 -31.43 5.90
C VAL A 804 -38.36 -32.28 7.00
N LYS A 805 -38.19 -31.71 8.20
CA LYS A 805 -37.66 -32.42 9.38
C LYS A 805 -38.51 -33.64 9.76
N GLN A 806 -39.83 -33.56 9.76
CA GLN A 806 -40.72 -34.69 10.06
C GLN A 806 -40.58 -35.83 9.03
N VAL A 807 -40.58 -35.50 7.74
CA VAL A 807 -40.45 -36.51 6.66
C VAL A 807 -39.09 -37.21 6.70
N LEU A 808 -38.00 -36.45 6.88
CA LEU A 808 -36.65 -37.01 7.00
C LEU A 808 -36.50 -37.86 8.28
N THR A 809 -37.12 -37.46 9.39
CA THR A 809 -37.08 -38.23 10.65
C THR A 809 -37.83 -39.55 10.53
N GLU A 810 -38.99 -39.58 9.89
CA GLU A 810 -39.76 -40.82 9.66
C GLU A 810 -39.07 -41.78 8.68
N LEU A 811 -38.37 -41.27 7.67
CA LEU A 811 -37.67 -42.09 6.67
C LEU A 811 -36.37 -42.72 7.18
N LEU A 812 -35.70 -42.06 8.12
CA LEU A 812 -34.44 -42.54 8.70
C LEU A 812 -34.61 -43.36 9.97
N ALA A 813 -35.85 -43.58 10.40
CA ALA A 813 -36.17 -44.56 11.43
C ALA A 813 -35.88 -46.02 10.99
N ASP A 814 -35.73 -46.29 9.68
CA ASP A 814 -35.71 -47.66 9.16
C ASP A 814 -34.44 -48.07 8.37
N THR A 815 -33.36 -47.26 8.27
CA THR A 815 -32.17 -47.68 7.49
C THR A 815 -30.79 -47.18 7.96
N ALA A 816 -29.83 -48.12 7.85
CA ALA A 816 -28.34 -48.08 7.82
C ALA A 816 -27.56 -47.50 9.03
N PRO A 817 -26.47 -48.18 9.46
CA PRO A 817 -25.63 -47.70 10.56
C PRO A 817 -24.91 -46.40 10.20
N GLU A 818 -24.81 -45.50 11.19
CA GLU A 818 -24.02 -44.27 11.15
C GLU A 818 -22.55 -44.57 10.76
N ARG A 819 -22.01 -43.82 9.80
CA ARG A 819 -20.64 -43.99 9.32
C ARG A 819 -19.83 -42.73 9.53
N ARG A 820 -18.65 -42.85 10.13
CA ARG A 820 -17.71 -41.73 10.31
C ARG A 820 -16.70 -41.70 9.17
N GLU A 821 -16.71 -40.62 8.40
CA GLU A 821 -15.73 -40.35 7.36
C GLU A 821 -14.71 -39.34 7.87
N ALA A 822 -13.41 -39.62 7.68
CA ALA A 822 -12.35 -38.71 8.08
C ALA A 822 -11.81 -37.95 6.86
N PHE A 823 -11.56 -36.66 7.02
CA PHE A 823 -10.69 -35.87 6.15
C PHE A 823 -9.43 -35.48 6.93
N LEU A 824 -8.30 -35.45 6.22
CA LEU A 824 -7.01 -35.16 6.82
C LEU A 824 -6.28 -34.12 5.99
N ALA A 825 -5.87 -33.02 6.62
CA ALA A 825 -4.94 -32.08 6.03
C ALA A 825 -3.63 -32.06 6.78
N ARG A 826 -2.50 -32.13 6.06
CA ARG A 826 -1.18 -31.85 6.62
C ARG A 826 -0.77 -30.45 6.16
N GLN A 827 -0.51 -29.56 7.12
CA GLN A 827 -0.07 -28.19 6.90
C GLN A 827 1.40 -28.06 7.30
N LEU A 828 2.28 -27.76 6.35
CA LEU A 828 3.69 -27.53 6.61
C LEU A 828 4.00 -26.04 6.35
N LEU A 829 4.35 -25.30 7.41
CA LEU A 829 4.74 -23.91 7.35
C LEU A 829 6.00 -23.77 6.48
N ARG A 830 5.83 -23.19 5.29
CA ARG A 830 6.87 -23.04 4.27
C ARG A 830 6.71 -21.69 3.60
N PRO A 831 7.45 -20.65 4.03
CA PRO A 831 7.42 -19.35 3.38
C PRO A 831 7.81 -19.41 1.90
N GLU A 832 8.62 -20.40 1.51
CA GLU A 832 9.13 -20.58 0.16
C GLU A 832 8.05 -20.93 -0.87
N VAL A 833 6.83 -21.31 -0.45
CA VAL A 833 5.71 -21.56 -1.38
C VAL A 833 5.21 -20.29 -2.08
N ILE A 834 5.68 -19.12 -1.64
CA ILE A 834 5.47 -17.86 -2.35
C ILE A 834 6.28 -17.79 -3.65
N ASP A 835 7.37 -18.55 -3.77
CA ASP A 835 8.19 -18.61 -4.98
C ASP A 835 7.34 -19.17 -6.14
N PRO A 836 7.21 -18.45 -7.27
CA PRO A 836 6.40 -18.89 -8.40
C PRO A 836 6.85 -20.21 -9.02
N THR A 837 8.12 -20.60 -8.82
CA THR A 837 8.68 -21.86 -9.29
C THR A 837 8.38 -23.04 -8.37
N HIS A 838 7.88 -22.79 -7.15
CA HIS A 838 7.59 -23.85 -6.18
C HIS A 838 6.41 -24.71 -6.68
N PRO A 839 6.48 -26.05 -6.65
CA PRO A 839 5.43 -26.92 -7.19
C PRO A 839 4.03 -26.67 -6.60
N ALA A 840 3.94 -26.38 -5.30
CA ALA A 840 2.68 -26.02 -4.66
C ALA A 840 2.11 -24.69 -5.18
N HIS A 841 2.96 -23.70 -5.47
CA HIS A 841 2.56 -22.43 -6.06
C HIS A 841 1.95 -22.63 -7.45
N VAL A 842 2.66 -23.37 -8.30
CA VAL A 842 2.21 -23.71 -9.66
C VAL A 842 0.87 -24.46 -9.61
N SER A 843 0.73 -25.43 -8.68
CA SER A 843 -0.51 -26.18 -8.47
C SER A 843 -1.68 -25.30 -8.02
N ALA A 844 -1.44 -24.36 -7.11
CA ALA A 844 -2.43 -23.44 -6.58
C ALA A 844 -2.94 -22.45 -7.65
N ILE A 845 -2.01 -21.79 -8.36
CA ILE A 845 -2.34 -20.88 -9.47
C ILE A 845 -3.07 -21.63 -10.60
N GLY A 846 -2.63 -22.85 -10.92
CA GLY A 846 -3.29 -23.70 -11.91
C GLY A 846 -4.73 -24.06 -11.53
N ALA A 847 -4.99 -24.36 -10.25
CA ALA A 847 -6.33 -24.66 -9.75
C ALA A 847 -7.26 -23.44 -9.81
N ILE A 848 -6.79 -22.28 -9.34
CA ILE A 848 -7.53 -21.01 -9.38
C ILE A 848 -7.94 -20.68 -10.81
N HIS A 849 -6.99 -20.74 -11.74
CA HIS A 849 -7.26 -20.42 -13.14
C HIS A 849 -8.29 -21.37 -13.76
N ARG A 850 -8.15 -22.70 -13.55
CA ARG A 850 -9.10 -23.69 -14.11
C ARG A 850 -10.52 -23.50 -13.59
N ILE A 851 -10.67 -23.14 -12.32
CA ILE A 851 -11.98 -22.80 -11.73
C ILE A 851 -12.52 -21.51 -12.37
N GLY A 852 -11.71 -20.48 -12.52
CA GLY A 852 -12.08 -19.23 -13.19
C GLY A 852 -12.55 -19.43 -14.63
N SER A 853 -11.85 -20.27 -15.41
CA SER A 853 -12.28 -20.63 -16.77
C SER A 853 -13.62 -21.36 -16.78
N ALA A 854 -13.87 -22.26 -15.83
CA ALA A 854 -15.16 -22.97 -15.73
C ALA A 854 -16.31 -22.05 -15.31
N LEU A 855 -16.01 -21.02 -14.52
CA LEU A 855 -16.96 -19.94 -14.17
C LEU A 855 -17.18 -18.93 -15.30
N GLY A 856 -16.28 -18.87 -16.29
CA GLY A 856 -16.25 -17.82 -17.31
C GLY A 856 -15.96 -16.44 -16.70
N SER A 857 -15.10 -16.36 -15.68
CA SER A 857 -14.82 -15.12 -14.92
C SER A 857 -13.34 -14.90 -14.64
N ALA A 858 -12.69 -14.05 -15.44
CA ALA A 858 -11.30 -13.62 -15.24
C ALA A 858 -11.09 -12.97 -13.87
N ARG A 859 -12.10 -12.21 -13.43
CA ARG A 859 -12.11 -11.50 -12.16
C ARG A 859 -11.98 -12.46 -10.97
N PHE A 860 -12.51 -13.68 -11.06
CA PHE A 860 -12.34 -14.68 -10.01
C PHE A 860 -10.88 -15.10 -9.87
N SER A 861 -10.23 -15.44 -11.00
CA SER A 861 -8.83 -15.90 -11.02
C SER A 861 -7.89 -14.87 -10.40
N ASP A 862 -8.07 -13.59 -10.76
CA ASP A 862 -7.28 -12.47 -10.23
C ASP A 862 -7.50 -12.28 -8.72
N LEU A 863 -8.75 -12.22 -8.27
CA LEU A 863 -9.08 -11.98 -6.86
C LEU A 863 -8.62 -13.15 -5.97
N ALA A 864 -8.81 -14.39 -6.41
CA ALA A 864 -8.37 -15.57 -5.69
C ALA A 864 -6.84 -15.65 -5.62
N ALA A 865 -6.13 -15.36 -6.73
CA ALA A 865 -4.67 -15.34 -6.76
C ALA A 865 -4.09 -14.24 -5.85
N ARG A 866 -4.65 -13.02 -5.89
CA ARG A 866 -4.23 -11.91 -5.01
C ARG A 866 -4.53 -12.17 -3.54
N ARG A 867 -5.63 -12.87 -3.25
CA ARG A 867 -5.98 -13.25 -1.88
C ARG A 867 -5.04 -14.32 -1.34
N LEU A 868 -4.64 -15.29 -2.16
CA LEU A 868 -3.72 -16.36 -1.74
C LEU A 868 -2.26 -15.89 -1.72
N PHE A 869 -1.86 -15.03 -2.66
CA PHE A 869 -0.52 -14.47 -2.82
C PHE A 869 -0.59 -12.94 -2.95
N PRO A 870 -0.90 -12.22 -1.86
CA PRO A 870 -0.90 -10.76 -1.88
C PRO A 870 0.51 -10.21 -2.06
N ALA A 871 0.58 -8.98 -2.56
CA ALA A 871 1.84 -8.29 -2.77
C ALA A 871 2.66 -8.26 -1.47
N PRO A 872 3.97 -8.54 -1.53
CA PRO A 872 4.83 -8.44 -0.36
C PRO A 872 4.72 -7.02 0.19
N THR A 873 4.43 -6.89 1.48
CA THR A 873 4.52 -5.61 2.18
C THR A 873 5.95 -5.12 2.00
N PRO A 874 6.17 -3.83 1.63
CA PRO A 874 7.52 -3.32 1.46
C PRO A 874 8.29 -3.64 2.75
N PRO A 875 9.44 -4.33 2.66
CA PRO A 875 10.16 -4.70 3.87
C PRO A 875 10.47 -3.42 4.62
N THR A 876 9.96 -3.31 5.84
CA THR A 876 10.62 -2.47 6.83
C THR A 876 11.99 -3.10 7.00
N THR A 877 13.04 -2.41 6.56
CA THR A 877 14.45 -2.76 6.79
C THR A 877 14.83 -2.78 8.27
N ASP A 878 13.85 -2.67 9.15
CA ASP A 878 13.99 -2.18 10.48
C ASP A 878 13.68 -3.35 11.40
N LEU A 879 14.72 -3.88 12.03
CA LEU A 879 14.56 -4.72 13.21
C LEU A 879 13.60 -4.01 14.16
N GLY A 880 12.51 -4.65 14.55
CA GLY A 880 11.62 -4.13 15.59
C GLY A 880 12.40 -4.18 16.88
N ILE A 881 12.85 -3.05 17.41
CA ILE A 881 13.73 -3.03 18.59
C ILE A 881 12.92 -2.57 19.79
N VAL A 882 13.02 -3.26 20.92
CA VAL A 882 12.52 -2.75 22.21
C VAL A 882 13.65 -2.13 23.02
N ALA A 883 13.30 -1.07 23.75
CA ALA A 883 14.21 -0.32 24.59
C ALA A 883 14.51 -1.09 25.88
N THR A 884 15.79 -1.21 26.21
CA THR A 884 16.25 -1.65 27.54
C THR A 884 16.58 -0.47 28.44
N LEU A 885 17.07 0.64 27.86
CA LEU A 885 17.28 1.92 28.54
C LEU A 885 16.25 2.95 28.08
N ASP A 886 16.03 3.98 28.89
CA ASP A 886 15.05 5.05 28.68
C ASP A 886 15.51 6.16 27.73
N TRP A 887 16.58 5.91 26.97
CA TRP A 887 17.14 6.85 26.01
C TRP A 887 17.78 6.14 24.81
N VAL A 888 17.87 6.87 23.70
CA VAL A 888 18.62 6.52 22.50
C VAL A 888 19.50 7.70 22.07
N LEU A 889 20.61 7.44 21.38
CA LEU A 889 21.38 8.47 20.69
C LEU A 889 20.94 8.50 19.22
N PHE A 890 20.62 9.67 18.69
CA PHE A 890 20.57 9.86 17.23
C PHE A 890 21.84 10.55 16.76
N HIS A 891 22.30 10.23 15.56
CA HIS A 891 23.29 11.02 14.86
C HIS A 891 23.10 10.98 13.35
N ARG A 892 23.61 11.98 12.64
CA ARG A 892 23.62 11.98 11.17
C ARG A 892 24.41 10.77 10.67
N ARG A 893 23.86 10.05 9.70
CA ARG A 893 24.55 8.88 9.11
C ARG A 893 25.84 9.32 8.42
N ARG A 894 26.92 8.59 8.67
CA ARG A 894 28.18 8.72 7.92
C ARG A 894 28.14 7.77 6.74
N GLU A 895 28.24 8.32 5.53
CA GLU A 895 28.37 7.52 4.32
C GLU A 895 29.80 7.59 3.79
N LYS A 896 30.36 6.43 3.45
CA LYS A 896 31.62 6.31 2.74
C LYS A 896 31.44 5.33 1.59
N GLN A 897 31.12 5.84 0.41
CA GLN A 897 30.96 5.01 -0.77
C GLN A 897 32.33 4.66 -1.35
N CYS A 898 32.85 3.47 -1.00
CA CYS A 898 34.12 2.95 -1.51
C CYS A 898 33.96 1.87 -2.60
N ARG A 899 32.73 1.44 -2.92
CA ARG A 899 32.40 0.44 -3.95
C ARG A 899 30.94 0.56 -4.39
N VAL A 900 30.62 0.19 -5.63
CA VAL A 900 29.26 0.08 -6.17
C VAL A 900 28.60 -1.21 -5.65
N GLU A 901 27.50 -1.09 -4.92
CA GLU A 901 26.74 -2.20 -4.33
C GLU A 901 25.66 -2.70 -5.32
N SER A 902 25.51 -4.02 -5.45
CA SER A 902 24.44 -4.65 -6.23
C SER A 902 23.30 -5.08 -5.30
N PRO A 903 22.03 -4.75 -5.60
CA PRO A 903 20.90 -5.04 -4.72
C PRO A 903 20.43 -6.50 -4.81
N THR A 904 19.93 -7.02 -3.69
CA THR A 904 19.24 -8.31 -3.54
C THR A 904 17.91 -8.34 -4.32
N PRO A 905 17.53 -9.47 -4.95
CA PRO A 905 16.35 -9.53 -5.81
C PRO A 905 15.05 -9.55 -4.99
N ARG A 906 14.21 -8.54 -5.23
CA ARG A 906 12.80 -8.50 -4.80
C ARG A 906 11.94 -9.15 -5.90
N VAL A 907 10.86 -9.85 -5.52
CA VAL A 907 9.81 -10.24 -6.48
C VAL A 907 9.03 -8.96 -6.81
N GLN A 908 9.25 -8.42 -8.02
CA GLN A 908 8.64 -7.18 -8.48
C GLN A 908 7.47 -7.49 -9.40
N THR A 909 6.64 -6.48 -9.69
CA THR A 909 5.70 -6.53 -10.82
C THR A 909 6.45 -6.85 -12.11
N ARG A 910 5.76 -7.47 -13.07
CA ARG A 910 6.33 -7.77 -14.39
C ARG A 910 5.64 -6.99 -15.47
N THR A 911 6.42 -6.43 -16.39
CA THR A 911 5.89 -5.58 -17.46
C THR A 911 6.19 -6.22 -18.81
N TYR A 912 5.17 -6.55 -19.59
CA TYR A 912 5.31 -7.12 -20.92
C TYR A 912 4.82 -6.14 -21.98
N LEU A 913 5.49 -6.07 -23.13
CA LEU A 913 4.93 -5.38 -24.31
C LEU A 913 3.94 -6.30 -25.02
N LEU A 914 2.70 -5.83 -25.19
CA LEU A 914 1.64 -6.55 -25.89
C LEU A 914 1.57 -6.13 -27.36
N TYR A 915 1.59 -7.12 -28.25
CA TYR A 915 1.41 -6.97 -29.69
C TYR A 915 0.22 -7.79 -30.18
N ARG A 916 -0.39 -7.33 -31.27
CA ARG A 916 -1.35 -8.09 -32.07
C ARG A 916 -0.63 -8.60 -33.32
N ALA A 917 -0.72 -9.90 -33.57
CA ALA A 917 -0.30 -10.54 -34.81
C ALA A 917 -1.53 -10.88 -35.67
N GLN A 918 -1.39 -10.73 -36.98
CA GLN A 918 -2.34 -11.23 -37.97
C GLN A 918 -1.82 -12.54 -38.56
N LEU A 919 -2.62 -13.61 -38.46
CA LEU A 919 -2.35 -14.89 -39.08
C LEU A 919 -2.94 -14.88 -40.50
N PRO A 920 -2.11 -14.99 -41.55
CA PRO A 920 -2.57 -15.36 -42.89
C PRO A 920 -3.24 -16.74 -42.86
N GLY A 921 -4.20 -16.99 -43.76
CA GLY A 921 -5.07 -18.18 -43.72
C GLY A 921 -4.39 -19.56 -43.77
N ASN A 922 -3.09 -19.63 -44.08
CA ASN A 922 -2.29 -20.85 -44.07
C ASN A 922 -1.38 -21.00 -42.83
N LEU A 923 -1.33 -20.02 -41.92
CA LEU A 923 -0.45 -20.02 -40.75
C LEU A 923 -1.25 -20.26 -39.44
N GLN A 924 -0.55 -20.85 -38.47
CA GLN A 924 -1.09 -21.19 -37.15
C GLN A 924 -0.20 -20.57 -36.06
N VAL A 925 -0.68 -20.53 -34.81
CA VAL A 925 0.07 -19.96 -33.67
C VAL A 925 1.45 -20.64 -33.48
N ALA A 926 1.58 -21.93 -33.80
CA ALA A 926 2.88 -22.63 -33.77
C ALA A 926 3.93 -21.98 -34.69
N HIS A 927 3.55 -21.56 -35.90
CA HIS A 927 4.44 -20.87 -36.83
C HIS A 927 4.85 -19.46 -36.35
N LEU A 928 4.00 -18.81 -35.54
CA LEU A 928 4.33 -17.56 -34.88
C LEU A 928 5.36 -17.80 -33.76
N ALA A 929 5.20 -18.87 -32.97
CA ALA A 929 6.16 -19.22 -31.92
C ALA A 929 7.54 -19.56 -32.50
N GLU A 930 7.59 -20.34 -33.59
CA GLU A 930 8.84 -20.62 -34.32
C GLU A 930 9.50 -19.34 -34.84
N ALA A 931 8.71 -18.42 -35.41
CA ALA A 931 9.23 -17.14 -35.91
C ALA A 931 9.79 -16.25 -34.79
N MET A 932 9.17 -16.26 -33.60
CA MET A 932 9.69 -15.56 -32.43
C MET A 932 11.05 -16.12 -31.97
N GLY A 933 11.26 -17.44 -32.07
CA GLY A 933 12.57 -18.05 -31.80
C GLY A 933 13.66 -17.66 -32.81
N GLN A 934 13.29 -17.54 -34.10
CA GLN A 934 14.21 -17.29 -35.21
C GLN A 934 14.61 -15.81 -35.39
N GLY A 935 13.81 -14.84 -34.94
CA GLY A 935 14.16 -13.41 -34.94
C GLY A 935 13.31 -12.51 -35.85
N GLY A 936 13.69 -11.22 -35.93
CA GLY A 936 12.85 -10.14 -36.47
C GLY A 936 12.41 -10.24 -37.93
N GLU A 937 13.20 -10.84 -38.84
CA GLU A 937 12.79 -11.00 -40.25
C GLU A 937 11.63 -11.98 -40.40
N SER A 938 11.66 -13.11 -39.69
CA SER A 938 10.61 -14.13 -39.72
C SER A 938 9.26 -13.63 -39.16
N LEU A 939 9.27 -12.54 -38.40
CA LEU A 939 8.08 -11.93 -37.80
C LEU A 939 7.34 -10.96 -38.74
N ARG A 940 7.99 -10.48 -39.81
CA ARG A 940 7.37 -9.52 -40.76
C ARG A 940 6.11 -10.05 -41.43
N ARG A 941 6.00 -11.37 -41.61
CA ARG A 941 4.84 -12.04 -42.22
C ARG A 941 3.57 -12.05 -41.37
N PHE A 942 3.64 -11.58 -40.11
CA PHE A 942 2.52 -11.60 -39.16
C PHE A 942 1.95 -10.21 -38.82
N ASP A 943 2.36 -9.15 -39.52
CA ASP A 943 1.88 -7.76 -39.31
C ASP A 943 1.72 -7.38 -37.83
N LEU A 944 2.83 -7.41 -37.09
CA LEU A 944 2.84 -7.13 -35.66
C LEU A 944 2.50 -5.66 -35.38
N LYS A 945 1.34 -5.41 -34.76
CA LYS A 945 0.92 -4.08 -34.31
C LYS A 945 1.10 -3.94 -32.80
N PRO A 946 1.79 -2.89 -32.31
CA PRO A 946 1.88 -2.65 -30.87
C PRO A 946 0.50 -2.28 -30.30
N VAL A 947 0.17 -2.86 -29.16
CA VAL A 947 -1.07 -2.57 -28.43
C VAL A 947 -0.77 -1.64 -27.26
N ARG A 948 -0.02 -2.13 -26.27
CA ARG A 948 0.39 -1.41 -25.04
C ARG A 948 1.36 -2.26 -24.23
N GLN A 949 2.02 -1.68 -23.24
CA GLN A 949 2.53 -2.45 -22.10
C GLN A 949 1.40 -3.02 -21.22
N VAL A 950 1.63 -4.20 -20.67
CA VAL A 950 0.75 -4.87 -19.69
C VAL A 950 1.58 -5.19 -18.46
N GLU A 951 1.07 -4.76 -17.31
CA GLU A 951 1.69 -4.98 -16.01
C GLU A 951 1.00 -6.14 -15.29
N PHE A 952 1.78 -7.01 -14.68
CA PHE A 952 1.33 -8.15 -13.88
C PHE A 952 1.80 -8.01 -12.44
N ALA A 953 0.94 -8.45 -11.52
CA ALA A 953 1.25 -8.51 -10.11
C ALA A 953 2.45 -9.43 -9.83
N ALA A 954 3.22 -9.10 -8.80
CA ALA A 954 4.45 -9.80 -8.45
C ALA A 954 4.22 -11.30 -8.22
N GLY A 955 4.91 -12.14 -8.99
CA GLY A 955 4.88 -13.60 -8.84
C GLY A 955 3.58 -14.31 -9.23
N ILE A 956 2.55 -13.61 -9.74
CA ILE A 956 1.27 -14.20 -10.15
C ILE A 956 0.86 -13.76 -11.57
N HIS A 957 -0.26 -14.31 -12.07
CA HIS A 957 -0.79 -14.02 -13.42
C HIS A 957 -1.76 -12.82 -13.46
N ALA A 958 -2.08 -12.23 -12.31
CA ALA A 958 -3.09 -11.18 -12.22
C ALA A 958 -2.64 -9.92 -12.95
N VAL A 959 -3.52 -9.38 -13.81
CA VAL A 959 -3.25 -8.18 -14.60
C VAL A 959 -3.45 -6.94 -13.70
N GLU A 960 -2.43 -6.10 -13.61
CA GLU A 960 -2.48 -4.80 -12.90
C GLU A 960 -2.98 -3.69 -13.82
N THR A 961 -2.76 -3.81 -15.13
CA THR A 961 -3.32 -2.88 -16.11
C THR A 961 -4.84 -2.93 -16.08
N PRO A 962 -5.54 -1.81 -15.82
CA PRO A 962 -7.01 -1.79 -15.81
C PRO A 962 -7.63 -2.40 -17.07
N PRO A 963 -8.56 -3.37 -16.93
CA PRO A 963 -9.16 -4.07 -18.07
C PRO A 963 -9.76 -3.14 -19.13
N SER A 964 -10.42 -2.06 -18.70
CA SER A 964 -11.01 -1.06 -19.60
C SER A 964 -9.98 -0.34 -20.48
N MET A 965 -8.78 -0.07 -19.96
CA MET A 965 -7.69 0.53 -20.73
C MET A 965 -7.08 -0.47 -21.71
N LEU A 966 -6.94 -1.73 -21.28
CA LEU A 966 -6.40 -2.79 -22.12
C LEU A 966 -7.36 -3.10 -23.28
N GLU A 967 -8.66 -3.21 -23.01
CA GLU A 967 -9.72 -3.36 -24.02
C GLU A 967 -9.75 -2.18 -25.00
N ALA A 968 -9.62 -0.94 -24.52
CA ALA A 968 -9.60 0.23 -25.38
C ALA A 968 -8.38 0.23 -26.32
N ALA A 969 -7.19 -0.05 -25.80
CA ALA A 969 -5.97 -0.17 -26.60
C ALA A 969 -6.06 -1.33 -27.61
N TRP A 970 -6.64 -2.45 -27.19
CA TRP A 970 -6.89 -3.60 -28.06
C TRP A 970 -7.81 -3.26 -29.23
N ARG A 971 -8.95 -2.60 -28.97
CA ARG A 971 -9.86 -2.14 -30.03
C ARG A 971 -9.17 -1.21 -31.03
N THR A 972 -8.30 -0.31 -30.56
CA THR A 972 -7.50 0.57 -31.43
C THR A 972 -6.53 -0.22 -32.30
N ALA A 973 -5.84 -1.22 -31.73
CA ALA A 973 -4.88 -2.05 -32.46
C ALA A 973 -5.54 -2.99 -33.48
N MET A 974 -6.77 -3.43 -33.22
CA MET A 974 -7.54 -4.32 -34.12
C MET A 974 -7.98 -3.61 -35.41
N GLY A 975 -8.31 -2.32 -35.37
CA GLY A 975 -8.77 -1.58 -36.56
C GLY A 975 -10.02 -2.19 -37.21
N THR A 976 -10.15 -2.05 -38.54
CA THR A 976 -11.27 -2.62 -39.33
C THR A 976 -11.08 -4.09 -39.72
N ASP A 977 -9.90 -4.68 -39.47
CA ASP A 977 -9.50 -6.00 -39.98
C ASP A 977 -9.75 -7.13 -38.97
N ALA A 978 -10.77 -6.95 -38.13
CA ALA A 978 -10.92 -7.64 -36.85
C ALA A 978 -11.51 -9.06 -36.98
N GLY A 979 -10.66 -10.07 -37.16
CA GLY A 979 -11.04 -11.47 -37.00
C GLY A 979 -10.93 -12.00 -35.56
N ARG A 980 -11.26 -13.29 -35.41
CA ARG A 980 -11.25 -14.03 -34.14
C ARG A 980 -9.83 -14.21 -33.61
N ILE A 981 -9.67 -14.26 -32.28
CA ILE A 981 -8.41 -14.62 -31.60
C ILE A 981 -8.20 -16.13 -31.69
N GLU A 982 -7.10 -16.58 -32.29
CA GLU A 982 -6.72 -18.01 -32.38
C GLU A 982 -5.78 -18.46 -31.26
N GLY A 983 -5.26 -17.52 -30.46
CA GLY A 983 -4.34 -17.80 -29.36
C GLY A 983 -3.23 -16.76 -29.26
N GLY A 984 -2.05 -17.15 -28.79
CA GLY A 984 -0.91 -16.25 -28.68
C GLY A 984 0.39 -16.91 -28.27
N VAL A 985 1.46 -16.11 -28.26
CA VAL A 985 2.81 -16.52 -27.86
C VAL A 985 3.38 -15.52 -26.85
N ILE A 986 4.01 -16.01 -25.79
CA ILE A 986 4.69 -15.17 -24.79
C ILE A 986 6.18 -15.50 -24.70
N ALA A 987 7.03 -14.49 -24.65
CA ALA A 987 8.47 -14.63 -24.45
C ALA A 987 8.89 -13.81 -23.24
N SER A 988 9.59 -14.44 -22.29
CA SER A 988 10.05 -13.79 -21.05
C SER A 988 11.57 -13.61 -21.07
N ARG A 989 12.09 -12.64 -20.31
CA ARG A 989 13.53 -12.42 -20.12
C ARG A 989 13.85 -12.02 -18.67
N GLY A 990 15.13 -12.06 -18.31
CA GLY A 990 15.58 -11.65 -16.98
C GLY A 990 14.88 -12.41 -15.85
N LEU A 991 14.40 -11.69 -14.84
CA LEU A 991 13.72 -12.29 -13.69
C LEU A 991 12.40 -12.97 -14.06
N ALA A 992 11.67 -12.48 -15.07
CA ALA A 992 10.43 -13.14 -15.50
C ALA A 992 10.67 -14.48 -16.20
N ALA A 993 11.81 -14.67 -16.88
CA ALA A 993 12.18 -15.98 -17.42
C ALA A 993 12.47 -16.98 -16.29
N ALA A 994 13.07 -16.52 -15.19
CA ALA A 994 13.35 -17.35 -14.02
C ALA A 994 12.08 -17.80 -13.26
N GLU A 995 10.94 -17.14 -13.45
CA GLU A 995 9.64 -17.51 -12.83
C GLU A 995 8.96 -18.71 -13.52
N GLY A 996 9.49 -19.17 -14.65
CA GLY A 996 9.06 -20.39 -15.32
C GLY A 996 7.97 -20.21 -16.38
N GLU A 997 7.95 -21.15 -17.32
CA GLU A 997 7.06 -21.15 -18.49
C GLU A 997 5.57 -21.20 -18.11
N SER A 998 5.20 -22.00 -17.11
CA SER A 998 3.80 -22.16 -16.72
C SER A 998 3.18 -20.84 -16.28
N LEU A 999 3.91 -20.00 -15.53
CA LEU A 999 3.41 -18.69 -15.12
C LEU A 999 3.30 -17.73 -16.30
N ALA A 1000 4.28 -17.75 -17.22
CA ALA A 1000 4.24 -16.95 -18.43
C ALA A 1000 3.01 -17.27 -19.29
N LEU A 1001 2.69 -18.56 -19.50
CA LEU A 1001 1.49 -18.97 -20.21
C LEU A 1001 0.21 -18.48 -19.52
N ARG A 1002 0.12 -18.57 -18.18
CA ARG A 1002 -1.04 -18.03 -17.44
C ARG A 1002 -1.20 -16.52 -17.58
N ARG A 1003 -0.09 -15.78 -17.64
CA ARG A 1003 -0.12 -14.34 -17.92
C ARG A 1003 -0.69 -14.04 -19.30
N LEU A 1004 -0.29 -14.81 -20.31
CA LEU A 1004 -0.85 -14.68 -21.67
C LEU A 1004 -2.35 -15.00 -21.71
N GLU A 1005 -2.75 -16.10 -21.08
CA GLU A 1005 -4.16 -16.51 -20.97
C GLU A 1005 -5.00 -15.42 -20.28
N ALA A 1006 -4.52 -14.84 -19.17
CA ALA A 1006 -5.21 -13.77 -18.45
C ALA A 1006 -5.42 -12.53 -19.32
N VAL A 1007 -4.42 -12.14 -20.12
CA VAL A 1007 -4.56 -11.03 -21.07
C VAL A 1007 -5.60 -11.35 -22.15
N VAL A 1008 -5.58 -12.58 -22.69
CA VAL A 1008 -6.55 -13.03 -23.70
C VAL A 1008 -7.96 -13.10 -23.13
N GLU A 1009 -8.14 -13.46 -21.86
CA GLU A 1009 -9.44 -13.45 -21.19
C GLU A 1009 -10.00 -12.02 -21.06
N VAL A 1010 -9.15 -11.03 -20.78
CA VAL A 1010 -9.55 -9.61 -20.76
C VAL A 1010 -9.95 -9.12 -22.14
N VAL A 1011 -9.15 -9.37 -23.19
CA VAL A 1011 -9.48 -8.88 -24.55
C VAL A 1011 -10.56 -9.73 -25.24
N GLY A 1012 -10.78 -10.97 -24.77
CA GLY A 1012 -11.84 -11.86 -25.24
C GLY A 1012 -13.26 -11.35 -24.94
N SER A 1013 -13.40 -10.41 -24.00
CA SER A 1013 -14.67 -9.72 -23.74
C SER A 1013 -15.11 -8.83 -24.91
N VAL A 1014 -14.16 -8.40 -25.75
CA VAL A 1014 -14.37 -7.44 -26.86
C VAL A 1014 -14.05 -8.02 -28.24
N THR A 1015 -13.44 -9.20 -28.32
CA THR A 1015 -13.13 -9.90 -29.57
C THR A 1015 -13.43 -11.38 -29.41
N PRO A 1016 -14.17 -12.02 -30.33
CA PRO A 1016 -14.42 -13.46 -30.26
C PRO A 1016 -13.11 -14.25 -30.17
N VAL A 1017 -13.10 -15.31 -29.36
CA VAL A 1017 -11.97 -16.24 -29.20
C VAL A 1017 -12.33 -17.56 -29.87
N ALA A 1018 -11.34 -18.23 -30.48
CA ALA A 1018 -11.48 -19.56 -31.06
C ALA A 1018 -11.96 -20.57 -30.02
N GLU A 1019 -12.64 -21.63 -30.47
CA GLU A 1019 -13.11 -22.68 -29.55
C GLU A 1019 -11.97 -23.42 -28.85
N THR A 1020 -10.79 -23.47 -29.49
CA THR A 1020 -9.57 -24.09 -28.96
C THR A 1020 -8.36 -23.18 -29.21
N PRO A 1021 -8.20 -22.10 -28.43
CA PRO A 1021 -7.09 -21.18 -28.63
C PRO A 1021 -5.76 -21.83 -28.24
N ALA A 1022 -4.71 -21.59 -29.03
CA ALA A 1022 -3.37 -22.12 -28.78
C ALA A 1022 -2.49 -21.11 -28.03
N TYR A 1023 -2.01 -21.46 -26.85
CA TYR A 1023 -1.08 -20.64 -26.06
C TYR A 1023 0.28 -21.30 -26.01
N LEU A 1024 1.32 -20.61 -26.48
CA LEU A 1024 2.68 -21.14 -26.55
C LEU A 1024 3.66 -20.17 -25.88
N SER A 1025 4.78 -20.69 -25.39
CA SER A 1025 5.89 -19.87 -24.95
C SER A 1025 7.02 -19.91 -25.99
N ALA A 1026 7.78 -18.83 -26.09
CA ALA A 1026 9.01 -18.80 -26.87
C ALA A 1026 10.22 -18.69 -25.93
N GLU A 1027 11.29 -19.41 -26.28
CA GLU A 1027 12.48 -19.58 -25.44
C GLU A 1027 13.23 -18.26 -25.17
N ARG A 1028 13.16 -17.31 -26.11
CA ARG A 1028 13.80 -15.99 -25.98
C ARG A 1028 12.95 -14.87 -26.58
N VAL A 1029 13.16 -13.65 -26.07
CA VAL A 1029 12.59 -12.42 -26.68
C VAL A 1029 13.38 -12.10 -27.96
N PRO A 1030 12.74 -11.90 -29.12
CA PRO A 1030 13.42 -11.63 -30.38
C PRO A 1030 14.26 -10.34 -30.35
N ASP A 1031 15.43 -10.39 -31.01
CA ASP A 1031 16.36 -9.25 -31.15
C ASP A 1031 15.66 -8.12 -31.93
N GLY A 1032 15.34 -7.02 -31.24
CA GLY A 1032 14.54 -5.89 -31.76
C GLY A 1032 13.27 -5.57 -30.96
N PHE A 1033 12.79 -6.52 -30.16
CA PHE A 1033 11.65 -6.33 -29.24
C PHE A 1033 12.07 -6.32 -27.76
N ALA A 1034 13.37 -6.39 -27.50
CA ALA A 1034 13.97 -6.46 -26.17
C ALA A 1034 14.28 -5.06 -25.58
N GLU A 1035 13.28 -4.20 -25.44
CA GLU A 1035 13.45 -2.81 -24.93
C GLU A 1035 13.83 -2.76 -23.43
N PRO A 1036 14.79 -1.94 -22.97
CA PRO A 1036 15.14 -1.79 -21.55
C PRO A 1036 13.93 -1.47 -20.66
N GLY A 1037 13.84 -2.08 -19.47
CA GLY A 1037 12.75 -1.85 -18.52
C GLY A 1037 11.54 -2.78 -18.63
N HIS A 1038 11.48 -3.63 -19.66
CA HIS A 1038 10.42 -4.64 -19.84
C HIS A 1038 10.91 -6.05 -19.51
N ASP A 1039 10.03 -6.93 -19.05
CA ASP A 1039 10.33 -8.30 -18.65
C ASP A 1039 10.05 -9.33 -19.76
N GLY A 1040 9.43 -8.91 -20.86
CA GLY A 1040 9.13 -9.79 -21.99
C GLY A 1040 8.17 -9.16 -23.00
N ILE A 1041 7.71 -9.98 -23.94
CA ILE A 1041 6.66 -9.62 -24.90
C ILE A 1041 5.57 -10.68 -24.92
N ALA A 1042 4.33 -10.25 -25.13
CA ALA A 1042 3.17 -11.10 -25.37
C ALA A 1042 2.59 -10.75 -26.74
N VAL A 1043 2.31 -11.75 -27.57
CA VAL A 1043 1.78 -11.58 -28.91
C VAL A 1043 0.48 -12.36 -29.04
N ILE A 1044 -0.64 -11.67 -29.23
CA ILE A 1044 -1.95 -12.31 -29.44
C ILE A 1044 -2.21 -12.40 -30.94
N ALA A 1045 -2.56 -13.60 -31.41
CA ALA A 1045 -2.74 -13.92 -32.81
C ALA A 1045 -4.22 -13.87 -33.22
N THR A 1046 -4.52 -13.18 -34.31
CA THR A 1046 -5.87 -12.98 -34.85
C THR A 1046 -5.91 -13.34 -36.34
N VAL A 1047 -7.04 -13.84 -36.84
CA VAL A 1047 -7.22 -14.09 -38.28
C VAL A 1047 -7.73 -12.85 -39.01
N VAL A 1048 -7.59 -12.81 -40.33
CA VAL A 1048 -8.24 -11.82 -41.20
C VAL A 1048 -9.70 -12.25 -41.39
N LEU A 1049 -10.67 -11.33 -41.30
CA LEU A 1049 -12.02 -11.59 -41.83
C LEU A 1049 -11.95 -11.50 -43.36
N ASP A 1050 -12.31 -12.57 -44.07
CA ASP A 1050 -12.45 -12.50 -45.52
C ASP A 1050 -13.45 -11.40 -45.91
N ALA A 1051 -13.10 -10.58 -46.89
CA ALA A 1051 -13.95 -9.52 -47.39
C ALA A 1051 -15.30 -10.11 -47.84
N VAL A 1052 -16.40 -9.58 -47.28
CA VAL A 1052 -17.75 -10.03 -47.64
C VAL A 1052 -18.00 -9.73 -49.12
N THR A 1053 -18.17 -10.78 -49.94
CA THR A 1053 -18.55 -10.63 -51.35
C THR A 1053 -20.03 -10.35 -51.44
N ARG A 1054 -20.40 -9.15 -51.87
CA ARG A 1054 -21.81 -8.77 -52.11
C ARG A 1054 -22.17 -8.91 -53.58
N ARG A 1055 -23.35 -9.46 -53.87
CA ARG A 1055 -23.89 -9.60 -55.22
C ARG A 1055 -25.36 -9.15 -55.25
N ASN A 1056 -25.68 -8.22 -56.12
CA ASN A 1056 -27.05 -7.77 -56.32
C ASN A 1056 -27.79 -8.73 -57.25
N ALA A 1057 -29.00 -9.12 -56.88
CA ALA A 1057 -29.82 -10.02 -57.69
C ALA A 1057 -31.23 -9.48 -57.94
N LEU A 1058 -31.77 -9.81 -59.12
CA LEU A 1058 -33.15 -9.51 -59.48
C LEU A 1058 -33.99 -10.79 -59.45
N LEU A 1059 -35.02 -10.83 -58.61
CA LEU A 1059 -36.02 -11.90 -58.57
C LEU A 1059 -37.11 -11.61 -59.60
N LEU A 1060 -37.53 -12.63 -60.35
CA LEU A 1060 -38.59 -12.57 -61.36
C LEU A 1060 -39.48 -13.80 -61.27
N TYR A 1061 -40.80 -13.63 -61.42
CA TYR A 1061 -41.75 -14.74 -61.55
C TYR A 1061 -42.37 -14.76 -62.95
N THR A 1062 -41.95 -15.69 -63.80
CA THR A 1062 -42.22 -15.65 -65.26
C THR A 1062 -42.42 -17.06 -65.84
N PRO A 1063 -43.23 -17.22 -66.91
CA PRO A 1063 -43.32 -18.48 -67.61
C PRO A 1063 -42.03 -18.76 -68.40
N TRP A 1064 -41.70 -20.03 -68.49
CA TRP A 1064 -40.56 -20.55 -69.25
C TRP A 1064 -41.03 -21.53 -70.31
N ASP A 1065 -40.54 -21.40 -71.54
CA ASP A 1065 -40.83 -22.33 -72.63
C ASP A 1065 -39.60 -22.45 -73.53
N ASN A 1066 -39.29 -23.69 -73.93
CA ASN A 1066 -38.21 -24.03 -74.86
C ASN A 1066 -36.91 -23.24 -74.65
N GLY A 1067 -36.50 -23.07 -73.39
CA GLY A 1067 -35.25 -22.40 -73.04
C GLY A 1067 -35.27 -20.87 -73.07
N ILE A 1068 -36.45 -20.25 -72.99
CA ILE A 1068 -36.65 -18.80 -72.97
C ILE A 1068 -37.57 -18.42 -71.80
N HIS A 1069 -37.20 -17.37 -71.07
CA HIS A 1069 -38.03 -16.76 -70.02
C HIS A 1069 -38.84 -15.60 -70.62
N PHE A 1070 -40.17 -15.74 -70.65
CA PHE A 1070 -41.03 -14.73 -71.26
C PHE A 1070 -41.41 -13.62 -70.28
N VAL A 1071 -40.70 -12.50 -70.39
CA VAL A 1071 -40.97 -11.28 -69.63
C VAL A 1071 -41.84 -10.35 -70.48
N ASP A 1072 -43.12 -10.24 -70.13
CA ASP A 1072 -44.10 -9.42 -70.84
C ASP A 1072 -43.79 -7.91 -70.67
N PRO A 1073 -43.58 -7.15 -71.77
CA PRO A 1073 -43.31 -5.72 -71.71
C PRO A 1073 -44.51 -4.86 -71.26
N GLU A 1074 -45.74 -5.32 -71.52
CA GLU A 1074 -46.97 -4.56 -71.25
C GLU A 1074 -47.52 -4.85 -69.84
N ASN A 1075 -47.24 -6.04 -69.31
CA ASN A 1075 -47.66 -6.47 -67.98
C ASN A 1075 -46.47 -7.05 -67.20
N ARG A 1076 -45.72 -6.18 -66.51
CA ARG A 1076 -44.49 -6.57 -65.82
C ARG A 1076 -44.71 -7.73 -64.83
N PRO A 1077 -43.93 -8.81 -64.92
CA PRO A 1077 -44.03 -9.89 -63.95
C PRO A 1077 -43.67 -9.42 -62.54
N PRO A 1078 -44.20 -10.08 -61.49
CA PRO A 1078 -43.74 -9.84 -60.13
C PRO A 1078 -42.21 -9.91 -60.07
N ASN A 1079 -41.60 -8.87 -59.52
CA ASN A 1079 -40.16 -8.76 -59.39
C ASN A 1079 -39.76 -8.07 -58.09
N ALA A 1080 -38.56 -8.34 -57.61
CA ALA A 1080 -37.98 -7.66 -56.45
C ALA A 1080 -36.44 -7.69 -56.52
N PRO A 1081 -35.75 -6.59 -56.17
CA PRO A 1081 -34.31 -6.64 -55.95
C PRO A 1081 -33.98 -7.33 -54.63
N MET A 1082 -32.86 -8.04 -54.59
CA MET A 1082 -32.29 -8.61 -53.37
C MET A 1082 -30.75 -8.59 -53.44
N GLU A 1083 -30.09 -8.90 -52.33
CA GLU A 1083 -28.64 -8.98 -52.26
C GLU A 1083 -28.23 -10.34 -51.69
N PHE A 1084 -27.11 -10.88 -52.15
CA PHE A 1084 -26.38 -11.96 -51.49
C PHE A 1084 -25.11 -11.39 -50.84
N ALA A 1085 -24.79 -11.87 -49.64
CA ALA A 1085 -23.50 -11.63 -49.00
C ALA A 1085 -22.87 -13.00 -48.70
N ASN A 1086 -21.67 -13.24 -49.26
CA ASN A 1086 -21.00 -14.55 -49.23
C ASN A 1086 -21.93 -15.69 -49.66
N ASP A 1087 -22.60 -15.51 -50.79
CA ASP A 1087 -23.57 -16.46 -51.37
C ASP A 1087 -24.83 -16.75 -50.53
N VAL A 1088 -25.06 -16.00 -49.45
CA VAL A 1088 -26.26 -16.13 -48.60
C VAL A 1088 -27.23 -14.96 -48.86
N PRO A 1089 -28.53 -15.21 -49.14
CA PRO A 1089 -29.54 -14.17 -49.30
C PRO A 1089 -29.59 -13.24 -48.08
N GLN A 1090 -29.59 -11.93 -48.32
CA GLN A 1090 -29.66 -10.92 -47.26
C GLN A 1090 -31.07 -10.35 -47.10
N GLY A 1091 -31.42 -10.05 -45.85
CA GLY A 1091 -32.74 -9.51 -45.51
C GLY A 1091 -33.88 -10.50 -45.76
N ASN A 1092 -35.10 -9.97 -45.88
CA ASN A 1092 -36.31 -10.77 -46.06
C ASN A 1092 -36.92 -10.67 -47.47
N ALA A 1093 -36.27 -9.96 -48.40
CA ALA A 1093 -36.77 -9.69 -49.75
C ALA A 1093 -37.17 -10.97 -50.49
N LEU A 1094 -36.33 -12.02 -50.44
CA LEU A 1094 -36.61 -13.32 -51.06
C LEU A 1094 -37.85 -13.99 -50.46
N THR A 1095 -37.97 -13.99 -49.13
CA THR A 1095 -39.10 -14.63 -48.44
C THR A 1095 -40.40 -13.84 -48.66
N GLN A 1096 -40.33 -12.51 -48.63
CA GLN A 1096 -41.45 -11.62 -48.94
C GLN A 1096 -41.90 -11.75 -50.39
N PHE A 1097 -40.95 -11.89 -51.32
CA PHE A 1097 -41.23 -12.14 -52.73
C PHE A 1097 -41.98 -13.46 -52.92
N ILE A 1098 -41.49 -14.56 -52.34
CA ILE A 1098 -42.19 -15.87 -52.42
C ILE A 1098 -43.58 -15.83 -51.79
N ALA A 1099 -43.75 -15.05 -50.71
CA ALA A 1099 -45.05 -14.85 -50.06
C ALA A 1099 -46.00 -13.99 -50.90
N SER A 1100 -45.50 -13.02 -51.68
CA SER A 1100 -46.33 -12.12 -52.50
C SER A 1100 -46.93 -12.80 -53.74
N LEU A 1101 -46.42 -13.96 -54.16
CA LEU A 1101 -46.91 -14.73 -55.29
C LEU A 1101 -48.29 -15.40 -55.05
N GLY A 1102 -48.88 -15.28 -53.85
CA GLY A 1102 -50.20 -15.83 -53.51
C GLY A 1102 -50.16 -17.22 -52.86
N SER A 1103 -51.29 -17.66 -52.27
CA SER A 1103 -51.36 -18.88 -51.44
C SER A 1103 -51.01 -20.17 -52.19
N ILE A 1104 -50.56 -21.16 -51.41
CA ILE A 1104 -49.79 -22.37 -51.79
C ILE A 1104 -50.32 -23.16 -53.01
N ASP A 1105 -51.58 -23.01 -53.41
CA ASP A 1105 -52.21 -23.79 -54.50
C ASP A 1105 -52.48 -23.03 -55.82
N ARG A 1106 -52.24 -21.70 -55.91
CA ARG A 1106 -52.61 -20.91 -57.11
C ARG A 1106 -51.44 -20.38 -57.96
N ALA A 1107 -50.20 -20.41 -57.47
CA ALA A 1107 -49.02 -19.94 -58.20
C ALA A 1107 -47.84 -20.89 -58.01
N PRO A 1108 -47.74 -21.98 -58.80
CA PRO A 1108 -46.69 -22.98 -58.60
C PRO A 1108 -45.32 -22.47 -59.07
N ILE A 1109 -44.27 -22.70 -58.26
CA ILE A 1109 -42.88 -22.53 -58.68
C ILE A 1109 -42.40 -23.89 -59.19
N ARG A 1110 -42.38 -24.03 -60.51
CA ARG A 1110 -42.10 -25.28 -61.23
C ARG A 1110 -40.65 -25.41 -61.68
N GLY A 1111 -39.89 -24.32 -61.60
CA GLY A 1111 -38.46 -24.32 -61.80
C GLY A 1111 -37.80 -23.08 -61.22
N VAL A 1112 -36.48 -23.15 -61.01
CA VAL A 1112 -35.66 -22.01 -60.57
C VAL A 1112 -34.38 -21.96 -61.40
N THR A 1113 -34.16 -20.83 -62.06
CA THR A 1113 -32.96 -20.56 -62.86
C THR A 1113 -32.21 -19.36 -62.29
N LEU A 1114 -30.91 -19.53 -61.99
CA LEU A 1114 -29.99 -18.44 -61.66
C LEU A 1114 -29.11 -18.17 -62.89
N ALA A 1115 -29.35 -17.03 -63.54
CA ALA A 1115 -28.65 -16.61 -64.74
C ALA A 1115 -27.67 -15.46 -64.44
N ILE A 1116 -26.43 -15.54 -64.95
CA ILE A 1116 -25.41 -14.50 -64.76
C ILE A 1116 -25.30 -13.62 -66.02
N PRO A 1117 -25.60 -12.31 -65.95
CA PRO A 1117 -25.55 -11.41 -67.11
C PRO A 1117 -24.15 -11.24 -67.71
N GLY A 1118 -23.12 -11.15 -66.86
CA GLY A 1118 -21.76 -10.76 -67.24
C GLY A 1118 -20.82 -11.88 -67.73
N GLY A 1119 -21.27 -13.14 -67.85
CA GLY A 1119 -20.39 -14.24 -68.28
C GLY A 1119 -20.76 -15.63 -67.75
N PRO A 1120 -19.83 -16.61 -67.76
CA PRO A 1120 -20.07 -17.96 -67.21
C PRO A 1120 -20.38 -17.92 -65.70
N PRO A 1121 -21.13 -18.91 -65.16
CA PRO A 1121 -21.40 -19.01 -63.73
C PRO A 1121 -20.14 -18.96 -62.85
N ASP A 1122 -20.15 -18.14 -61.80
CA ASP A 1122 -19.08 -18.14 -60.81
C ASP A 1122 -19.20 -19.35 -59.85
N PRO A 1123 -18.12 -19.73 -59.14
CA PRO A 1123 -18.11 -20.88 -58.25
C PRO A 1123 -19.19 -20.87 -57.14
N GLY A 1124 -19.65 -19.68 -56.72
CA GLY A 1124 -20.68 -19.51 -55.67
C GLY A 1124 -22.11 -19.65 -56.16
N ALA A 1125 -22.35 -19.64 -57.48
CA ALA A 1125 -23.69 -19.60 -58.05
C ALA A 1125 -24.55 -20.83 -57.70
N ALA A 1126 -23.94 -22.01 -57.57
CA ALA A 1126 -24.64 -23.22 -57.12
C ALA A 1126 -25.11 -23.12 -55.66
N THR A 1127 -24.30 -22.49 -54.79
CA THR A 1127 -24.63 -22.23 -53.39
C THR A 1127 -25.80 -21.24 -53.28
N ARG A 1128 -25.77 -20.17 -54.09
CA ARG A 1128 -26.86 -19.18 -54.15
C ARG A 1128 -28.18 -19.81 -54.62
N LEU A 1129 -28.15 -20.64 -55.65
CA LEU A 1129 -29.33 -21.38 -56.12
C LEU A 1129 -29.88 -22.33 -55.03
N ALA A 1130 -29.00 -23.03 -54.30
CA ALA A 1130 -29.40 -23.91 -53.20
C ALA A 1130 -30.10 -23.14 -52.07
N ALA A 1131 -29.61 -21.95 -51.71
CA ALA A 1131 -30.22 -21.09 -50.70
C ALA A 1131 -31.62 -20.60 -51.13
N VAL A 1132 -31.81 -20.28 -52.41
CA VAL A 1132 -33.13 -19.91 -52.97
C VAL A 1132 -34.10 -21.09 -52.91
N LEU A 1133 -33.66 -22.29 -53.27
CA LEU A 1133 -34.48 -23.51 -53.16
C LEU A 1133 -34.84 -23.85 -51.70
N GLN A 1134 -33.94 -23.59 -50.76
CA GLN A 1134 -34.21 -23.74 -49.33
C GLN A 1134 -35.28 -22.73 -48.86
N ALA A 1135 -35.26 -21.49 -49.35
CA ALA A 1135 -36.28 -20.50 -49.03
C ALA A 1135 -37.66 -20.91 -49.61
N VAL A 1136 -37.69 -21.42 -50.85
CA VAL A 1136 -38.92 -21.95 -51.47
C VAL A 1136 -39.50 -23.10 -50.65
N THR A 1137 -38.68 -24.08 -50.25
CA THR A 1137 -39.14 -25.21 -49.42
C THR A 1137 -39.59 -24.81 -48.02
N SER A 1138 -38.86 -23.89 -47.39
CA SER A 1138 -39.22 -23.35 -46.07
C SER A 1138 -40.53 -22.56 -46.08
N SER A 1139 -40.95 -22.04 -47.24
CA SER A 1139 -42.26 -21.39 -47.42
C SER A 1139 -43.44 -22.38 -47.57
N GLY A 1140 -43.19 -23.69 -47.45
CA GLY A 1140 -44.20 -24.74 -47.59
C GLY A 1140 -44.49 -25.16 -49.04
N ARG A 1141 -43.70 -24.67 -50.02
CA ARG A 1141 -43.83 -25.04 -51.44
C ARG A 1141 -42.87 -26.19 -51.79
N PRO A 1142 -43.25 -27.14 -52.65
CA PRO A 1142 -42.33 -28.19 -53.09
C PRO A 1142 -41.18 -27.60 -53.91
N ALA A 1143 -39.96 -28.11 -53.74
CA ALA A 1143 -38.83 -27.75 -54.60
C ALA A 1143 -39.05 -28.34 -56.01
N PRO A 1144 -38.78 -27.58 -57.09
CA PRO A 1144 -38.82 -28.07 -58.48
C PRO A 1144 -38.05 -29.37 -58.69
N ALA A 1145 -38.45 -30.25 -59.60
CA ALA A 1145 -37.69 -31.45 -59.92
C ALA A 1145 -36.46 -31.14 -60.82
N ASN A 1146 -35.43 -31.98 -60.79
CA ASN A 1146 -34.34 -31.91 -61.76
C ASN A 1146 -34.89 -32.35 -63.13
N PRO A 1147 -34.66 -31.64 -64.25
CA PRO A 1147 -33.59 -30.69 -64.52
C PRO A 1147 -33.91 -29.18 -64.32
N ARG A 1148 -35.05 -28.80 -63.73
CA ARG A 1148 -35.48 -27.38 -63.65
C ARG A 1148 -34.88 -26.61 -62.46
N ARG A 1149 -33.64 -26.94 -62.11
CA ARG A 1149 -32.80 -26.24 -61.13
C ARG A 1149 -31.50 -25.90 -61.84
N VAL A 1150 -31.43 -24.72 -62.45
CA VAL A 1150 -30.38 -24.41 -63.43
C VAL A 1150 -29.56 -23.22 -62.97
N VAL A 1151 -28.24 -23.33 -63.14
CA VAL A 1151 -27.32 -22.19 -63.10
C VAL A 1151 -26.74 -22.04 -64.49
N GLU A 1152 -26.85 -20.84 -65.07
CA GLU A 1152 -26.38 -20.59 -66.44
C GLU A 1152 -25.90 -19.15 -66.66
N SER A 1153 -25.30 -18.90 -67.82
CA SER A 1153 -25.11 -17.53 -68.32
C SER A 1153 -26.43 -17.01 -68.88
N LEU A 1154 -26.70 -15.72 -68.70
CA LEU A 1154 -27.89 -15.09 -69.26
C LEU A 1154 -27.90 -15.24 -70.78
N ARG A 1155 -28.93 -15.89 -71.30
CA ARG A 1155 -29.09 -16.13 -72.74
C ARG A 1155 -29.41 -14.83 -73.45
N GLU A 1156 -28.89 -14.66 -74.67
CA GLU A 1156 -29.09 -13.44 -75.46
C GLU A 1156 -30.57 -13.12 -75.72
N ARG A 1157 -31.41 -14.16 -75.88
CA ARG A 1157 -32.85 -13.96 -76.04
C ARG A 1157 -33.52 -13.46 -74.76
N ASP A 1158 -33.18 -14.00 -73.60
CA ASP A 1158 -33.73 -13.57 -72.30
C ASP A 1158 -33.30 -12.13 -71.97
N ARG A 1159 -32.06 -11.79 -72.30
CA ARG A 1159 -31.52 -10.42 -72.23
C ARG A 1159 -32.37 -9.43 -73.04
N VAL A 1160 -32.76 -9.78 -74.26
CA VAL A 1160 -33.65 -8.93 -75.09
C VAL A 1160 -35.04 -8.76 -74.47
N PHE A 1161 -35.62 -9.81 -73.87
CA PHE A 1161 -36.91 -9.72 -73.19
C PHE A 1161 -36.85 -8.85 -71.93
N LEU A 1162 -35.80 -8.98 -71.11
CA LEU A 1162 -35.58 -8.12 -69.94
C LEU A 1162 -35.46 -6.63 -70.33
N LEU A 1163 -34.65 -6.32 -71.35
CA LEU A 1163 -34.48 -4.95 -71.84
C LEU A 1163 -35.79 -4.37 -72.37
N ARG A 1164 -36.59 -5.15 -73.11
CA ARG A 1164 -37.90 -4.72 -73.62
C ARG A 1164 -38.91 -4.47 -72.49
N ALA A 1165 -38.84 -5.23 -71.40
CA ALA A 1165 -39.67 -5.01 -70.22
C ALA A 1165 -39.17 -3.86 -69.31
N GLY A 1166 -38.04 -3.24 -69.68
CA GLY A 1166 -37.47 -2.09 -68.98
C GLY A 1166 -36.61 -2.45 -67.77
N PHE A 1167 -36.08 -3.68 -67.71
CA PHE A 1167 -35.02 -4.06 -66.78
C PHE A 1167 -33.66 -3.91 -67.46
N ALA A 1168 -32.67 -3.37 -66.76
CA ALA A 1168 -31.28 -3.36 -67.20
C ALA A 1168 -30.56 -4.58 -66.56
N PRO A 1169 -30.45 -5.73 -67.25
CA PRO A 1169 -29.88 -6.94 -66.66
C PRO A 1169 -28.44 -6.76 -66.19
N ASP A 1170 -27.67 -5.89 -66.83
CA ASP A 1170 -26.26 -5.66 -66.46
C ASP A 1170 -26.08 -4.84 -65.18
N ASP A 1171 -27.15 -4.27 -64.61
CA ASP A 1171 -27.12 -3.61 -63.31
C ASP A 1171 -27.18 -4.62 -62.14
N PHE A 1172 -27.38 -5.90 -62.45
CA PHE A 1172 -27.45 -6.99 -61.49
C PHE A 1172 -26.36 -8.02 -61.73
N ASP A 1173 -25.83 -8.57 -60.65
CA ASP A 1173 -24.84 -9.64 -60.69
C ASP A 1173 -25.49 -11.00 -61.02
N ASP A 1174 -26.73 -11.22 -60.56
CA ASP A 1174 -27.50 -12.44 -60.78
C ASP A 1174 -28.97 -12.13 -61.15
N ILE A 1175 -29.54 -12.86 -62.09
CA ILE A 1175 -30.99 -12.83 -62.40
C ILE A 1175 -31.59 -14.16 -61.99
N LEU A 1176 -32.56 -14.12 -61.08
CA LEU A 1176 -33.22 -15.29 -60.50
C LEU A 1176 -34.65 -15.41 -61.01
N TYR A 1177 -34.87 -16.38 -61.88
CA TYR A 1177 -36.18 -16.72 -62.41
C TYR A 1177 -36.84 -17.80 -61.56
N LEU A 1178 -37.98 -17.49 -60.97
CA LEU A 1178 -38.92 -18.44 -60.41
C LEU A 1178 -39.96 -18.73 -61.49
N GLU A 1179 -39.96 -19.96 -61.99
CA GLU A 1179 -40.65 -20.31 -63.23
C GLU A 1179 -42.05 -20.85 -62.94
N ILE A 1180 -43.05 -20.37 -63.68
CA ILE A 1180 -44.47 -20.73 -63.46
C ILE A 1180 -44.79 -22.16 -63.90
N ASN A 1181 -44.08 -22.65 -64.92
CA ASN A 1181 -44.28 -23.93 -65.60
C ASN A 1181 -42.93 -24.65 -65.81
N GLU A 1182 -42.99 -25.95 -66.14
CA GLU A 1182 -41.79 -26.77 -66.39
C GLU A 1182 -41.30 -26.65 -67.85
N GLY A 1183 -42.01 -25.92 -68.70
CA GLY A 1183 -41.89 -25.93 -70.17
C GLY A 1183 -43.23 -26.22 -70.78
#